data_AF-A0A953D057-F1
#
_entry.id   AF-A0A953D057-F1
#
_cell.length_a   1.000
_cell.length_b   1.000
_cell.length_c   1.000
_cell.angle_alpha   90.00
_cell.angle_beta   90.00
_cell.angle_gamma   90.00
#
_symmetry.space_group_name_H-M   'P 1'
#
loop_
_entity.id
_entity.type
_entity.pdbx_description
1 polymer ?
#
loop_
_entity_poly.entity_id
_entity_poly.type
_entity_poly.pdbx_seq_one_letter_code
_entity_poly.pdbx_strand_id
1 'polypeptide(L)'
;MVASKKDILLSQFEPDLAAKLLEFAHYLSSQQCDYFLFMSRKFCCLYDILLSVGAPPVQYPIVSDKVLDLDVSALADKSVHVVDDIIVCGSTMWKTKEKLLKVVGAKHVQTSAFCVNEAWWVQALNAPDYKAALLNDGRAMSFCTGIVNALSIAPRPYAVDYPIYSNVDVKVIHWTRIVSSKDWLPFDISSALQTDHKVSSLTFFPSGLVTEKLRASFGTGGYKLLDIIKVRVYTQHVGSSVRMTVMPIVTFAPMSGATLASLFASHLDTVAAHIGSPTIHSYLSSAFPSETSKLRWLQYIAAALLGGLFRNSIQESQERTISFDTRDIDIEVLFGRWNLDVVKQISGLYLASPNSRFSESVKLHPSAVDLEQTELTALIANHSENHSEQDESQIGSSEPRNIVADFNNIFVSLYKEREISARQYTRSYADEGNWEAIAKLDRLDTGLTWTGILEYLRRTFGYDISPEIKNTLSLVLDSGVDKGIAVPVIRYNADSDLIYRAYRHGEDVLFADEEVELCGLAIEEAVASIGKPVLPKIFLEKLLVLLIRIGAAKKFLDVQYGTTGQDGLAKIGFYLHGAIAKYYCGPEQYADSDIWLSRHLEEKGVIKAAPNGGYVFGKNVPSIQISPTSRFEAQKLGGILGTLYKGKEEDGKVLRLDDGDLVLLSSCWRPRDVAAALYIELFLFSKELFPLVSAYSIAYRDGKSRDPSATLIRLLRSKGHTALNSLRFKFAGWVSGGAVAAKDKGARLLEKLGQRSAMLDWNAYWASQDILKREDEEKVFDDLLIEMARLGHQMLFAIILFEVHLKAAIATSEHRNVADEKSVGDALLWTLNFFESANRTQPGLLSANDQKAVSRLQDLRTKNFNDYREDAFLTYIWQNIERLNREIGDCLSRVRTELQIFELRGDSVTYSHMIYYDIVDSTATKRVREGREVGEYRVRIAKTKEAINSILTKMEREATADKEEIYCWNGDAQSTNDAKFIFFTGRRLGFSLRRVSDFLDRLYALATPELHFRALVVPCDAFNSPVFRLFHKIEVDGTQYWEHLSRVMKQMTKLEEMHSADRNGILVLDKRLATDLARRSPRLAKRVWEGDIETEIAGSQKKNSAELWSV
;
A
#
# COMPACT_ATOMS: atom_id res chain seq x y z
N MET A 1 -11.99 -29.15 9.45
CA MET A 1 -11.60 -29.90 8.24
C MET A 1 -10.74 -28.99 7.39
N VAL A 2 -9.61 -29.45 6.87
CA VAL A 2 -8.82 -28.67 5.90
C VAL A 2 -9.53 -28.77 4.55
N ALA A 3 -9.96 -27.65 3.98
CA ALA A 3 -10.59 -27.63 2.66
C ALA A 3 -9.65 -28.26 1.62
N SER A 4 -10.18 -29.06 0.69
CA SER A 4 -9.34 -29.68 -0.34
C SER A 4 -8.81 -28.61 -1.31
N LYS A 5 -7.69 -28.88 -2.00
CA LYS A 5 -7.15 -27.97 -3.03
C LYS A 5 -8.21 -27.61 -4.10
N LYS A 6 -9.07 -28.57 -4.42
CA LYS A 6 -10.22 -28.39 -5.31
C LYS A 6 -11.20 -27.37 -4.75
N ASP A 7 -11.58 -27.48 -3.49
CA ASP A 7 -12.53 -26.55 -2.86
C ASP A 7 -11.98 -25.13 -2.81
N ILE A 8 -10.70 -24.98 -2.46
CA ILE A 8 -10.01 -23.68 -2.40
C ILE A 8 -10.03 -22.99 -3.77
N LEU A 9 -9.64 -23.69 -4.83
CA LEU A 9 -9.55 -23.12 -6.17
C LEU A 9 -10.94 -22.84 -6.78
N LEU A 10 -11.91 -23.73 -6.59
CA LEU A 10 -13.27 -23.53 -7.10
C LEU A 10 -14.04 -22.46 -6.32
N SER A 11 -13.70 -22.22 -5.04
CA SER A 11 -14.33 -21.15 -4.24
C SER A 11 -14.02 -19.73 -4.74
N GLN A 12 -13.07 -19.58 -5.67
CA GLN A 12 -12.78 -18.29 -6.31
C GLN A 12 -13.82 -17.91 -7.38
N PHE A 13 -14.73 -18.83 -7.73
CA PHE A 13 -15.79 -18.62 -8.70
C PHE A 13 -17.16 -18.70 -8.04
N GLU A 14 -18.16 -18.08 -8.65
CA GLU A 14 -19.56 -18.28 -8.24
C GLU A 14 -19.92 -19.78 -8.35
N PRO A 15 -20.70 -20.35 -7.39
CA PRO A 15 -20.94 -21.79 -7.34
C PRO A 15 -21.51 -22.40 -8.63
N ASP A 16 -22.40 -21.69 -9.32
CA ASP A 16 -22.96 -22.12 -10.61
C ASP A 16 -21.92 -22.07 -11.74
N LEU A 17 -21.05 -21.06 -11.75
CA LEU A 17 -19.96 -20.94 -12.72
C LEU A 17 -18.88 -21.99 -12.50
N ALA A 18 -18.56 -22.31 -11.25
CA ALA A 18 -17.63 -23.38 -10.90
C ALA A 18 -18.11 -24.75 -11.42
N ALA A 19 -19.40 -25.06 -11.27
CA ALA A 19 -20.00 -26.28 -11.80
C ALA A 19 -19.93 -26.31 -13.34
N LYS A 20 -20.32 -25.21 -14.00
CA LYS A 20 -20.25 -25.07 -15.46
C LYS A 20 -18.83 -25.16 -16.01
N LEU A 21 -17.83 -24.69 -15.26
CA LEU A 21 -16.42 -24.79 -15.65
C LEU A 21 -15.98 -26.25 -15.76
N LEU A 22 -16.39 -27.09 -14.81
CA LEU A 22 -16.13 -28.53 -14.85
C LEU A 22 -16.88 -29.20 -16.01
N GLU A 23 -18.14 -28.83 -16.24
CA GLU A 23 -18.92 -29.30 -17.39
C GLU A 23 -18.26 -28.90 -18.72
N PHE A 24 -17.75 -27.67 -18.81
CA PHE A 24 -17.05 -27.19 -19.99
C PHE A 24 -15.76 -27.97 -20.24
N ALA A 25 -14.97 -28.24 -19.19
CA ALA A 25 -13.79 -29.08 -19.31
C ALA A 25 -14.13 -30.51 -19.78
N HIS A 26 -15.20 -31.09 -19.25
CA HIS A 26 -15.74 -32.37 -19.72
C HIS A 26 -16.16 -32.32 -21.19
N TYR A 27 -16.87 -31.27 -21.60
CA TYR A 27 -17.24 -31.04 -23.00
C TYR A 27 -15.99 -31.02 -23.88
N LEU A 28 -14.97 -30.22 -23.55
CA LEU A 28 -13.72 -30.14 -24.33
C LEU A 28 -13.03 -31.51 -24.43
N SER A 29 -12.95 -32.27 -23.35
CA SER A 29 -12.32 -33.60 -23.35
C SER A 29 -13.01 -34.61 -24.27
N SER A 30 -14.29 -34.40 -24.59
CA SER A 30 -15.08 -35.26 -25.47
C SER A 30 -14.98 -34.92 -26.96
N GLN A 31 -14.40 -33.77 -27.30
CA GLN A 31 -14.32 -33.31 -28.69
C GLN A 31 -13.24 -34.07 -29.46
N GLN A 32 -13.51 -34.33 -30.73
CA GLN A 32 -12.56 -34.96 -31.65
C GLN A 32 -12.11 -33.93 -32.69
N CYS A 33 -10.84 -33.56 -32.62
CA CYS A 33 -10.19 -32.64 -33.55
C CYS A 33 -8.70 -33.00 -33.67
N ASP A 34 -8.00 -32.49 -34.67
CA ASP A 34 -6.55 -32.69 -34.78
C ASP A 34 -5.79 -31.78 -33.81
N TYR A 35 -6.29 -30.56 -33.55
CA TYR A 35 -5.66 -29.58 -32.68
C TYR A 35 -6.69 -28.76 -31.89
N PHE A 36 -6.39 -28.50 -30.62
CA PHE A 36 -7.04 -27.43 -29.85
C PHE A 36 -6.21 -26.14 -29.96
N LEU A 37 -6.85 -25.02 -30.28
CA LEU A 37 -6.24 -23.70 -30.31
C LEU A 37 -6.88 -22.82 -29.23
N PHE A 38 -6.14 -22.56 -28.16
CA PHE A 38 -6.58 -21.71 -27.05
C PHE A 38 -6.26 -20.24 -27.35
N MET A 39 -7.29 -19.40 -27.33
CA MET A 39 -7.21 -18.01 -27.79
C MET A 39 -6.55 -17.09 -26.77
N SER A 40 -6.90 -17.22 -25.49
CA SER A 40 -6.37 -16.37 -24.44
C SER A 40 -5.33 -17.12 -23.59
N ARG A 41 -4.27 -16.40 -23.19
CA ARG A 41 -3.31 -16.90 -22.18
C ARG A 41 -4.03 -17.24 -20.87
N LYS A 42 -5.05 -16.45 -20.53
CA LYS A 42 -5.91 -16.63 -19.37
C LYS A 42 -6.56 -18.02 -19.40
N PHE A 43 -7.07 -18.46 -20.55
CA PHE A 43 -7.63 -19.80 -20.70
C PHE A 43 -6.58 -20.91 -20.65
N CYS A 44 -5.41 -20.74 -21.28
CA CYS A 44 -4.31 -21.72 -21.14
C CYS A 44 -3.96 -21.99 -19.67
N CYS A 45 -3.86 -20.91 -18.89
CA CYS A 45 -3.57 -20.99 -17.46
C CYS A 45 -4.76 -21.55 -16.65
N LEU A 46 -6.00 -21.16 -16.97
CA LEU A 46 -7.21 -21.72 -16.35
C LEU A 46 -7.33 -23.22 -16.60
N TYR A 47 -6.97 -23.70 -17.79
CA TYR A 47 -7.02 -25.11 -18.12
C TYR A 47 -6.06 -25.94 -17.24
N ASP A 48 -4.87 -25.43 -16.94
CA ASP A 48 -3.97 -26.05 -15.94
C ASP A 48 -4.63 -26.16 -14.56
N ILE A 49 -5.38 -25.14 -14.13
CA ILE A 49 -6.14 -25.19 -12.88
C ILE A 49 -7.19 -26.30 -12.95
N LEU A 50 -7.96 -26.37 -14.05
CA LEU A 50 -9.02 -27.36 -14.25
C LEU A 50 -8.45 -28.79 -14.16
N LEU A 51 -7.31 -29.05 -14.78
CA LEU A 51 -6.60 -30.33 -14.65
C LEU A 51 -6.20 -30.60 -13.19
N SER A 52 -5.69 -29.59 -12.48
CA SER A 52 -5.25 -29.73 -11.09
C SER A 52 -6.38 -30.04 -10.09
N VAL A 53 -7.63 -29.71 -10.44
CA VAL A 53 -8.83 -30.01 -9.65
C VAL A 53 -9.56 -31.28 -10.11
N GLY A 54 -8.98 -32.00 -11.07
CA GLY A 54 -9.43 -33.33 -11.52
C GLY A 54 -10.32 -33.33 -12.76
N ALA A 55 -10.34 -32.25 -13.56
CA ALA A 55 -11.01 -32.29 -14.86
C ALA A 55 -10.26 -33.24 -15.82
N PRO A 56 -10.97 -33.96 -16.72
CA PRO A 56 -10.34 -34.85 -17.68
C PRO A 56 -9.52 -34.04 -18.71
N PRO A 57 -8.31 -34.51 -19.06
CA PRO A 57 -7.53 -33.87 -20.11
C PRO A 57 -8.09 -34.18 -21.50
N VAL A 58 -8.01 -33.21 -22.40
CA VAL A 58 -8.15 -33.43 -23.84
C VAL A 58 -7.06 -34.38 -24.35
N GLN A 59 -7.39 -35.17 -25.36
CA GLN A 59 -6.50 -36.21 -25.92
C GLN A 59 -5.63 -35.71 -27.09
N TYR A 60 -5.87 -34.49 -27.57
CA TYR A 60 -5.24 -33.92 -28.75
C TYR A 60 -4.31 -32.75 -28.39
N PRO A 61 -3.30 -32.44 -29.22
CA PRO A 61 -2.35 -31.36 -28.96
C PRO A 61 -3.04 -30.01 -28.72
N ILE A 62 -2.53 -29.25 -27.74
CA ILE A 62 -2.99 -27.90 -27.41
C ILE A 62 -1.94 -26.90 -27.89
N VAL A 63 -2.37 -25.94 -28.70
CA VAL A 63 -1.60 -24.78 -29.12
C VAL A 63 -2.33 -23.50 -28.70
N SER A 64 -1.66 -22.34 -28.73
CA SER A 64 -2.34 -21.05 -28.54
C SER A 64 -2.37 -20.21 -29.82
N ASP A 65 -3.11 -19.10 -29.80
CA ASP A 65 -3.12 -18.09 -30.88
C ASP A 65 -1.71 -17.67 -31.35
N LYS A 66 -0.70 -17.76 -30.48
CA LYS A 66 0.70 -17.44 -30.77
C LYS A 66 1.32 -18.28 -31.88
N VAL A 67 0.87 -19.52 -32.09
CA VAL A 67 1.42 -20.35 -33.18
C VAL A 67 1.04 -19.83 -34.56
N LEU A 68 0.03 -18.95 -34.65
CA LEU A 68 -0.40 -18.34 -35.91
C LEU A 68 0.61 -17.35 -36.50
N ASP A 69 1.66 -17.01 -35.75
CA ASP A 69 2.80 -16.21 -36.22
C ASP A 69 3.95 -17.06 -36.79
N LEU A 70 3.87 -18.39 -36.64
CA LEU A 70 4.87 -19.37 -37.07
C LEU A 70 4.54 -19.91 -38.47
N ASP A 71 5.39 -20.81 -38.99
CA ASP A 71 4.93 -21.72 -40.03
C ASP A 71 3.81 -22.62 -39.48
N VAL A 72 2.61 -22.42 -40.02
CA VAL A 72 1.38 -23.13 -39.66
C VAL A 72 0.96 -24.18 -40.68
N SER A 73 1.89 -24.60 -41.56
CA SER A 73 1.68 -25.71 -42.50
C SER A 73 1.14 -26.98 -41.82
N ALA A 74 1.49 -27.22 -40.54
CA ALA A 74 0.98 -28.32 -39.73
C ALA A 74 -0.55 -28.30 -39.48
N LEU A 75 -1.20 -27.14 -39.62
CA LEU A 75 -2.64 -26.96 -39.45
C LEU A 75 -3.44 -27.04 -40.76
N ALA A 76 -2.76 -27.10 -41.91
CA ALA A 76 -3.40 -27.26 -43.21
C ALA A 76 -4.10 -28.64 -43.32
N ASP A 77 -5.29 -28.67 -43.90
CA ASP A 77 -6.15 -29.87 -44.01
C ASP A 77 -6.55 -30.51 -42.66
N LYS A 78 -6.34 -29.81 -41.54
CA LYS A 78 -6.68 -30.27 -40.19
C LYS A 78 -8.01 -29.75 -39.69
N SER A 79 -8.61 -30.49 -38.76
CA SER A 79 -9.71 -30.04 -37.92
C SER A 79 -9.17 -29.33 -36.67
N VAL A 80 -9.55 -28.07 -36.47
CA VAL A 80 -9.05 -27.22 -35.39
C VAL A 80 -10.21 -26.78 -34.50
N HIS A 81 -10.11 -27.01 -33.19
CA HIS A 81 -11.08 -26.53 -32.21
C HIS A 81 -10.52 -25.30 -31.50
N VAL A 82 -11.07 -24.13 -31.81
CA VAL A 82 -10.72 -22.84 -31.21
C VAL A 82 -11.50 -22.65 -29.91
N VAL A 83 -10.80 -22.40 -28.80
CA VAL A 83 -11.39 -22.29 -27.46
C VAL A 83 -10.99 -20.99 -26.78
N ASP A 84 -11.92 -20.35 -26.08
CA ASP A 84 -11.66 -19.13 -25.30
C ASP A 84 -12.37 -19.16 -23.94
N ASP A 85 -11.92 -18.33 -22.99
CA ASP A 85 -12.58 -18.18 -21.69
C ASP A 85 -13.80 -17.26 -21.79
N ILE A 86 -13.71 -16.15 -22.53
CA ILE A 86 -14.79 -15.18 -22.66
C ILE A 86 -14.87 -14.58 -24.06
N ILE A 87 -16.09 -14.50 -24.60
CA ILE A 87 -16.38 -13.68 -25.78
C ILE A 87 -17.00 -12.35 -25.34
N VAL A 88 -16.25 -11.25 -25.54
CA VAL A 88 -16.78 -9.88 -25.36
C VAL A 88 -17.50 -9.43 -26.62
N CYS A 89 -16.80 -9.02 -27.68
CA CYS A 89 -17.43 -8.72 -28.97
C CYS A 89 -17.40 -9.88 -29.96
N GLY A 90 -16.45 -10.82 -29.83
CA GLY A 90 -16.25 -11.95 -30.74
C GLY A 90 -15.31 -11.69 -31.92
N SER A 91 -14.78 -10.46 -32.06
CA SER A 91 -13.90 -10.09 -33.18
C SER A 91 -12.62 -10.91 -33.26
N THR A 92 -11.97 -11.22 -32.13
CA THR A 92 -10.72 -12.02 -32.12
C THR A 92 -10.97 -13.44 -32.61
N MET A 93 -12.01 -14.10 -32.09
CA MET A 93 -12.36 -15.47 -32.50
C MET A 93 -12.77 -15.53 -33.98
N TRP A 94 -13.50 -14.51 -34.45
CA TRP A 94 -13.84 -14.36 -35.86
C TRP A 94 -12.59 -14.25 -36.76
N LYS A 95 -11.66 -13.34 -36.44
CA LYS A 95 -10.40 -13.16 -37.20
C LYS A 95 -9.59 -14.46 -37.25
N THR A 96 -9.49 -15.18 -36.12
CA THR A 96 -8.79 -16.46 -36.07
C THR A 96 -9.45 -17.53 -36.93
N LYS A 97 -10.79 -17.67 -36.84
CA LYS A 97 -11.55 -18.63 -37.65
C LYS A 97 -11.36 -18.37 -39.14
N GLU A 98 -11.45 -17.10 -39.55
CA GLU A 98 -11.22 -16.66 -40.92
C GLU A 98 -9.78 -16.97 -41.39
N LYS A 99 -8.77 -16.65 -40.58
CA LYS A 99 -7.36 -16.94 -40.89
C LYS A 99 -7.13 -18.44 -41.07
N LEU A 100 -7.64 -19.27 -40.17
CA LEU A 100 -7.49 -20.73 -40.24
C LEU A 100 -8.14 -21.32 -41.51
N LEU A 101 -9.36 -20.88 -41.85
CA LEU A 101 -10.08 -21.42 -43.01
C LEU A 101 -9.52 -20.90 -44.33
N LYS A 102 -9.28 -19.59 -44.44
CA LYS A 102 -8.99 -18.94 -45.74
C LYS A 102 -7.50 -18.80 -46.06
N VAL A 103 -6.66 -18.62 -45.03
CA VAL A 103 -5.22 -18.39 -45.22
C VAL A 103 -4.42 -19.67 -44.98
N VAL A 104 -4.73 -20.39 -43.90
CA VAL A 104 -4.01 -21.62 -43.53
C VAL A 104 -4.53 -22.85 -44.29
N GLY A 105 -5.81 -22.85 -44.66
CA GLY A 105 -6.45 -23.99 -45.32
C GLY A 105 -6.81 -25.12 -44.37
N ALA A 106 -7.21 -24.82 -43.14
CA ALA A 106 -7.76 -25.81 -42.22
C ALA A 106 -9.05 -26.42 -42.78
N LYS A 107 -9.19 -27.75 -42.68
CA LYS A 107 -10.35 -28.50 -43.21
C LYS A 107 -11.65 -28.16 -42.50
N HIS A 108 -11.59 -27.99 -41.18
CA HIS A 108 -12.75 -27.67 -40.35
C HIS A 108 -12.32 -26.85 -39.14
N VAL A 109 -13.11 -25.84 -38.78
CA VAL A 109 -12.85 -25.00 -37.59
C VAL A 109 -14.10 -24.90 -36.74
N GLN A 110 -14.03 -25.50 -35.55
CA GLN A 110 -15.05 -25.41 -34.51
C GLN A 110 -14.64 -24.36 -33.47
N THR A 111 -15.61 -23.68 -32.88
CA THR A 111 -15.41 -22.59 -31.93
C THR A 111 -16.19 -22.85 -30.65
N SER A 112 -15.56 -22.65 -29.49
CA SER A 112 -16.24 -22.76 -28.20
C SER A 112 -15.71 -21.71 -27.23
N ALA A 113 -16.57 -21.21 -26.37
CA ALA A 113 -16.18 -20.33 -25.28
C ALA A 113 -16.82 -20.79 -23.97
N PHE A 114 -16.17 -20.54 -22.84
CA PHE A 114 -16.83 -20.78 -21.57
C PHE A 114 -18.03 -19.83 -21.41
N CYS A 115 -17.80 -18.52 -21.47
CA CYS A 115 -18.88 -17.53 -21.36
C CYS A 115 -18.90 -16.50 -22.48
N VAL A 116 -20.05 -15.84 -22.60
CA VAL A 116 -20.29 -14.75 -23.54
C VAL A 116 -20.84 -13.55 -22.77
N ASN A 117 -20.31 -12.36 -23.03
CA ASN A 117 -20.77 -11.12 -22.43
C ASN A 117 -22.01 -10.60 -23.20
N GLU A 118 -23.18 -10.74 -22.58
CA GLU A 118 -24.47 -10.37 -23.15
C GLU A 118 -24.52 -8.90 -23.62
N ALA A 119 -23.87 -7.99 -22.89
CA ALA A 119 -23.94 -6.57 -23.17
C ALA A 119 -23.19 -6.19 -24.45
N TRP A 120 -22.09 -6.88 -24.77
CA TRP A 120 -21.14 -6.48 -25.83
C TRP A 120 -21.04 -7.45 -27.00
N TRP A 121 -21.62 -8.64 -26.88
CA TRP A 121 -21.50 -9.69 -27.88
C TRP A 121 -22.18 -9.32 -29.19
N VAL A 122 -21.41 -9.41 -30.27
CA VAL A 122 -21.88 -9.23 -31.64
C VAL A 122 -21.99 -10.60 -32.28
N GLN A 123 -23.18 -11.19 -32.21
CA GLN A 123 -23.44 -12.55 -32.69
C GLN A 123 -23.12 -12.74 -34.18
N ALA A 124 -23.27 -11.69 -34.99
CA ALA A 124 -22.96 -11.70 -36.42
C ALA A 124 -21.46 -11.91 -36.71
N LEU A 125 -20.56 -11.51 -35.81
CA LEU A 125 -19.12 -11.78 -35.95
C LEU A 125 -18.81 -13.23 -35.63
N ASN A 126 -19.30 -13.70 -34.49
CA ASN A 126 -19.03 -15.06 -34.04
C ASN A 126 -20.13 -15.56 -33.11
N ALA A 127 -20.86 -16.57 -33.56
CA ALA A 127 -21.68 -17.42 -32.73
C ALA A 127 -20.90 -18.72 -32.47
N PRO A 128 -20.33 -18.92 -31.27
CA PRO A 128 -19.56 -20.13 -30.99
C PRO A 128 -20.47 -21.36 -31.07
N ASP A 129 -19.93 -22.46 -31.58
CA ASP A 129 -20.64 -23.74 -31.68
C ASP A 129 -21.06 -24.27 -30.30
N TYR A 130 -20.31 -23.91 -29.25
CA TYR A 130 -20.70 -24.14 -27.86
C TYR A 130 -20.38 -22.94 -26.96
N LYS A 131 -21.31 -22.62 -26.07
CA LYS A 131 -21.10 -21.69 -24.95
C LYS A 131 -21.69 -22.29 -23.66
N ALA A 132 -20.93 -22.27 -22.56
CA ALA A 132 -21.41 -22.79 -21.28
C ALA A 132 -22.30 -21.79 -20.53
N ALA A 133 -22.04 -20.49 -20.71
CA ALA A 133 -22.78 -19.42 -20.04
C ALA A 133 -22.97 -18.17 -20.91
N LEU A 134 -24.09 -17.49 -20.68
CA LEU A 134 -24.34 -16.11 -21.11
C LEU A 134 -24.40 -15.26 -19.84
N LEU A 135 -23.52 -14.27 -19.72
CA LEU A 135 -23.34 -13.47 -18.51
C LEU A 135 -23.50 -12.00 -18.83
N ASN A 136 -24.09 -11.24 -17.90
CA ASN A 136 -24.02 -9.79 -17.95
C ASN A 136 -22.58 -9.31 -17.71
N ASP A 137 -22.31 -8.04 -18.01
CA ASP A 137 -20.96 -7.48 -17.95
C ASP A 137 -20.30 -7.64 -16.56
N GLY A 138 -21.03 -7.36 -15.48
CA GLY A 138 -20.53 -7.51 -14.11
C GLY A 138 -20.11 -8.95 -13.77
N ARG A 139 -20.98 -9.94 -14.02
CA ARG A 139 -20.66 -11.36 -13.75
C ARG A 139 -19.54 -11.87 -14.65
N ALA A 140 -19.47 -11.40 -15.90
CA ALA A 140 -18.39 -11.73 -16.81
C ALA A 140 -17.04 -11.22 -16.30
N MET A 141 -16.98 -10.00 -15.76
CA MET A 141 -15.76 -9.48 -15.14
C MET A 141 -15.41 -10.21 -13.84
N SER A 142 -16.40 -10.53 -12.99
CA SER A 142 -16.17 -11.32 -11.77
C SER A 142 -15.61 -12.71 -12.07
N PHE A 143 -16.06 -13.31 -13.18
CA PHE A 143 -15.47 -14.55 -13.67
C PHE A 143 -13.99 -14.39 -14.05
N CYS A 144 -13.62 -13.34 -14.80
CA CYS A 144 -12.21 -13.05 -15.12
C CYS A 144 -11.35 -12.88 -13.86
N THR A 145 -11.86 -12.17 -12.87
CA THR A 145 -11.20 -12.01 -11.56
C THR A 145 -11.05 -13.34 -10.83
N GLY A 146 -12.08 -14.19 -10.85
CA GLY A 146 -12.02 -15.54 -10.28
C GLY A 146 -10.88 -16.37 -10.88
N ILE A 147 -10.63 -16.24 -12.19
CA ILE A 147 -9.49 -16.91 -12.86
C ILE A 147 -8.18 -16.39 -12.27
N VAL A 148 -7.99 -15.08 -12.22
CA VAL A 148 -6.76 -14.44 -11.71
C VAL A 148 -6.48 -14.85 -10.26
N ASN A 149 -7.49 -14.81 -9.40
CA ASN A 149 -7.39 -15.22 -8.00
C ASN A 149 -7.03 -16.70 -7.88
N ALA A 150 -7.70 -17.57 -8.65
CA ALA A 150 -7.38 -18.99 -8.67
C ALA A 150 -5.94 -19.26 -9.13
N LEU A 151 -5.44 -18.52 -10.13
CA LEU A 151 -4.05 -18.62 -10.60
C LEU A 151 -3.04 -18.19 -9.54
N SER A 152 -3.34 -17.11 -8.82
CA SER A 152 -2.48 -16.58 -7.76
C SER A 152 -2.27 -17.59 -6.62
N ILE A 153 -3.30 -18.37 -6.29
CA ILE A 153 -3.27 -19.41 -5.25
C ILE A 153 -2.71 -20.75 -5.78
N ALA A 154 -2.76 -20.98 -7.10
CA ALA A 154 -2.29 -22.21 -7.76
C ALA A 154 -0.78 -22.25 -8.10
N PRO A 155 0.04 -21.42 -7.45
CA PRO A 155 1.28 -20.81 -8.00
C PRO A 155 1.53 -20.98 -9.51
N ARG A 156 0.56 -20.54 -10.34
CA ARG A 156 0.67 -20.59 -11.81
C ARG A 156 0.93 -19.18 -12.36
N PRO A 157 2.10 -18.90 -12.98
CA PRO A 157 2.37 -17.60 -13.58
C PRO A 157 1.37 -17.26 -14.68
N TYR A 158 0.91 -16.00 -14.74
CA TYR A 158 0.02 -15.51 -15.79
C TYR A 158 0.76 -15.28 -17.13
N ALA A 159 2.03 -14.88 -17.06
CA ALA A 159 2.88 -14.70 -18.24
C ALA A 159 3.39 -16.06 -18.75
N VAL A 160 2.83 -16.56 -19.85
CA VAL A 160 3.24 -17.86 -20.43
C VAL A 160 4.28 -17.75 -21.55
N ASP A 161 4.70 -16.54 -21.94
CA ASP A 161 5.65 -16.32 -23.06
C ASP A 161 7.10 -16.78 -22.76
N TYR A 162 7.35 -17.37 -21.59
CA TYR A 162 8.68 -17.68 -21.06
C TYR A 162 8.79 -19.15 -20.63
N PRO A 163 10.02 -19.69 -20.53
CA PRO A 163 10.22 -21.00 -19.95
C PRO A 163 9.68 -21.04 -18.51
N ILE A 164 8.89 -22.07 -18.19
CA ILE A 164 8.36 -22.30 -16.86
C ILE A 164 8.91 -23.63 -16.35
N TYR A 165 9.54 -23.58 -15.18
CA TYR A 165 10.07 -24.76 -14.49
C TYR A 165 9.23 -24.98 -13.23
N SER A 166 8.31 -25.92 -13.29
CA SER A 166 7.39 -26.24 -12.19
C SER A 166 7.90 -27.40 -11.33
N ASN A 167 7.38 -27.50 -10.10
CA ASN A 167 7.67 -28.59 -9.16
C ASN A 167 9.15 -28.69 -8.75
N VAL A 168 9.85 -27.55 -8.67
CA VAL A 168 11.22 -27.52 -8.15
C VAL A 168 11.14 -27.56 -6.61
N ASP A 169 11.42 -28.73 -6.03
CA ASP A 169 11.33 -28.94 -4.58
C ASP A 169 12.66 -28.61 -3.88
N VAL A 170 12.59 -27.75 -2.86
CA VAL A 170 13.73 -27.25 -2.08
C VAL A 170 13.45 -27.36 -0.59
N LYS A 171 14.39 -27.86 0.23
CA LYS A 171 14.17 -27.85 1.70
C LYS A 171 14.17 -26.42 2.23
N VAL A 172 13.33 -26.13 3.23
CA VAL A 172 13.19 -24.79 3.83
C VAL A 172 14.54 -24.19 4.27
N ILE A 173 15.45 -25.00 4.84
CA ILE A 173 16.78 -24.53 5.25
C ILE A 173 17.63 -23.98 4.08
N HIS A 174 17.45 -24.52 2.88
CA HIS A 174 18.14 -24.06 1.69
C HIS A 174 17.40 -22.89 1.04
N TRP A 175 16.06 -22.85 1.14
CA TRP A 175 15.27 -21.71 0.69
C TRP A 175 15.75 -20.40 1.32
N THR A 176 16.01 -20.39 2.64
CA THR A 176 16.57 -19.21 3.32
C THR A 176 17.93 -18.80 2.74
N ARG A 177 18.77 -19.76 2.31
CA ARG A 177 20.06 -19.44 1.65
C ARG A 177 19.87 -18.84 0.27
N ILE A 178 18.88 -19.31 -0.50
CA ILE A 178 18.57 -18.77 -1.84
C ILE A 178 18.08 -17.33 -1.74
N VAL A 179 17.16 -17.05 -0.80
CA VAL A 179 16.64 -15.69 -0.54
C VAL A 179 17.71 -14.77 0.05
N SER A 180 18.78 -15.33 0.63
CA SER A 180 19.93 -14.55 1.12
C SER A 180 21.17 -14.66 0.21
N SER A 181 21.00 -15.08 -1.04
CA SER A 181 22.11 -15.24 -1.99
C SER A 181 22.72 -13.88 -2.38
N LYS A 182 24.03 -13.86 -2.65
CA LYS A 182 24.73 -12.68 -3.19
C LYS A 182 24.60 -12.53 -4.71
N ASP A 183 24.18 -13.60 -5.39
CA ASP A 183 24.03 -13.62 -6.85
C ASP A 183 22.73 -12.97 -7.30
N TRP A 184 21.73 -12.91 -6.42
CA TRP A 184 20.38 -12.49 -6.75
C TRP A 184 19.79 -11.62 -5.66
N LEU A 185 19.13 -10.53 -6.06
CA LEU A 185 18.44 -9.59 -5.18
C LEU A 185 16.94 -9.97 -5.14
N PRO A 186 16.44 -10.57 -4.04
CA PRO A 186 15.05 -10.99 -3.94
C PRO A 186 14.14 -9.87 -3.45
N PHE A 187 12.93 -9.82 -3.99
CA PHE A 187 11.83 -8.96 -3.58
C PHE A 187 10.56 -9.79 -3.45
N ASP A 188 9.94 -9.76 -2.27
CA ASP A 188 8.65 -10.40 -2.03
C ASP A 188 7.53 -9.43 -2.44
N ILE A 189 6.67 -9.87 -3.37
CA ILE A 189 5.50 -9.11 -3.82
C ILE A 189 4.19 -9.90 -3.62
N SER A 190 4.19 -10.82 -2.67
CA SER A 190 3.04 -11.66 -2.35
C SER A 190 1.82 -10.82 -1.94
N SER A 191 0.65 -11.17 -2.45
CA SER A 191 -0.62 -10.60 -2.01
C SER A 191 -1.11 -11.22 -0.68
N ALA A 192 -2.06 -10.57 -0.02
CA ALA A 192 -2.73 -11.12 1.16
C ALA A 192 -3.38 -12.48 0.84
N LEU A 193 -4.10 -12.57 -0.28
CA LEU A 193 -4.74 -13.81 -0.75
C LEU A 193 -3.73 -14.97 -0.89
N GLN A 194 -2.55 -14.70 -1.44
CA GLN A 194 -1.48 -15.70 -1.56
C GLN A 194 -0.93 -16.10 -0.19
N THR A 195 -0.67 -15.13 0.69
CA THR A 195 -0.14 -15.35 2.04
C THR A 195 -1.09 -16.22 2.87
N ASP A 196 -2.39 -15.94 2.81
CA ASP A 196 -3.44 -16.70 3.49
C ASP A 196 -3.48 -18.17 3.05
N HIS A 197 -3.10 -18.43 1.79
CA HIS A 197 -3.02 -19.77 1.20
C HIS A 197 -1.61 -20.36 1.21
N LYS A 198 -0.66 -19.77 1.95
CA LYS A 198 0.76 -20.21 2.07
C LYS A 198 1.49 -20.27 0.73
N VAL A 199 1.13 -19.34 -0.17
CA VAL A 199 1.79 -19.09 -1.44
C VAL A 199 2.60 -17.80 -1.30
N SER A 200 3.81 -17.77 -1.86
CA SER A 200 4.57 -16.53 -1.99
C SER A 200 4.96 -16.27 -3.43
N SER A 201 5.06 -15.00 -3.82
CA SER A 201 5.44 -14.52 -5.14
C SER A 201 6.67 -13.62 -5.02
N LEU A 202 7.82 -14.11 -5.47
CA LEU A 202 9.10 -13.43 -5.37
C LEU A 202 9.66 -13.07 -6.74
N THR A 203 10.38 -11.96 -6.79
CA THR A 203 11.16 -11.54 -7.96
C THR A 203 12.62 -11.43 -7.58
N PHE A 204 13.50 -12.04 -8.38
CA PHE A 204 14.94 -12.00 -8.21
C PHE A 204 15.56 -11.19 -9.35
N PHE A 205 16.28 -10.11 -9.02
CA PHE A 205 17.10 -9.39 -9.99
C PHE A 205 18.55 -9.91 -9.96
N PRO A 206 19.26 -9.96 -11.10
CA PRO A 206 20.64 -10.39 -11.14
C PRO A 206 21.54 -9.38 -10.41
N SER A 207 22.51 -9.87 -9.63
CA SER A 207 23.56 -9.02 -9.05
C SER A 207 24.58 -8.59 -10.12
N GLY A 208 25.59 -7.80 -9.72
CA GLY A 208 26.69 -7.40 -10.61
C GLY A 208 27.42 -8.60 -11.24
N LEU A 209 27.62 -9.68 -10.47
CA LEU A 209 28.33 -10.88 -10.94
C LEU A 209 27.51 -11.65 -12.00
N VAL A 210 26.21 -11.82 -11.77
CA VAL A 210 25.33 -12.47 -12.77
C VAL A 210 25.19 -11.58 -14.01
N THR A 211 25.15 -10.26 -13.83
CA THR A 211 25.14 -9.28 -14.91
C THR A 211 26.38 -9.38 -15.80
N GLU A 212 27.57 -9.60 -15.23
CA GLU A 212 28.79 -9.80 -16.01
C GLU A 212 28.76 -11.10 -16.83
N LYS A 213 28.24 -12.19 -16.26
CA LYS A 213 28.04 -13.46 -17.00
C LYS A 213 27.07 -13.29 -18.17
N LEU A 214 25.98 -12.55 -17.98
CA LEU A 214 25.05 -12.20 -19.05
C LEU A 214 25.75 -11.35 -20.12
N ARG A 215 26.51 -10.33 -19.73
CA ARG A 215 27.26 -9.47 -20.68
C ARG A 215 28.28 -10.27 -21.49
N ALA A 216 28.95 -11.25 -20.87
CA ALA A 216 29.88 -12.14 -21.57
C ALA A 216 29.16 -13.05 -22.59
N SER A 217 27.94 -13.49 -22.28
CA SER A 217 27.15 -14.38 -23.14
C SER A 217 26.54 -13.66 -24.35
N PHE A 218 26.03 -12.43 -24.17
CA PHE A 218 25.39 -11.63 -25.23
C PHE A 218 26.37 -10.71 -25.99
N GLY A 219 27.57 -10.50 -25.45
CA GLY A 219 28.47 -9.45 -25.89
C GLY A 219 27.94 -8.05 -25.56
N THR A 220 28.77 -7.01 -25.76
CA THR A 220 28.41 -5.62 -25.39
C THR A 220 27.24 -5.07 -26.20
N GLY A 221 27.14 -5.43 -27.49
CA GLY A 221 26.04 -5.02 -28.37
C GLY A 221 24.72 -5.68 -27.99
N GLY A 222 24.70 -7.01 -27.89
CA GLY A 222 23.49 -7.77 -27.52
C GLY A 222 22.99 -7.45 -26.12
N TYR A 223 23.89 -7.27 -25.15
CA TYR A 223 23.50 -6.93 -23.78
C TYR A 223 22.80 -5.57 -23.68
N LYS A 224 23.18 -4.59 -24.51
CA LYS A 224 22.52 -3.27 -24.58
C LYS A 224 21.11 -3.32 -25.13
N LEU A 225 20.73 -4.40 -25.81
CA LEU A 225 19.37 -4.60 -26.31
C LEU A 225 18.44 -5.18 -25.24
N LEU A 226 18.95 -5.65 -24.11
CA LEU A 226 18.12 -6.20 -23.03
C LEU A 226 17.47 -5.06 -22.24
N ASP A 227 16.18 -5.19 -21.92
CA ASP A 227 15.41 -4.14 -21.23
C ASP A 227 15.03 -4.52 -19.79
N ILE A 228 14.29 -5.63 -19.64
CA ILE A 228 13.95 -6.24 -18.33
C ILE A 228 14.63 -7.60 -18.23
N ILE A 229 15.35 -7.82 -17.13
CA ILE A 229 16.04 -9.08 -16.79
C ILE A 229 15.73 -9.42 -15.33
N LYS A 230 15.00 -10.50 -15.08
CA LYS A 230 14.61 -10.95 -13.73
C LYS A 230 14.15 -12.40 -13.72
N VAL A 231 14.08 -13.01 -12.53
CA VAL A 231 13.51 -14.34 -12.34
C VAL A 231 12.33 -14.27 -11.38
N ARG A 232 11.17 -14.73 -11.82
CA ARG A 232 9.97 -14.85 -10.99
C ARG A 232 9.91 -16.22 -10.35
N VAL A 233 9.62 -16.29 -9.06
CA VAL A 233 9.53 -17.54 -8.31
C VAL A 233 8.25 -17.52 -7.48
N TYR A 234 7.36 -18.47 -7.77
CA TYR A 234 6.13 -18.69 -7.03
C TYR A 234 6.34 -19.91 -6.13
N THR A 235 6.16 -19.77 -4.83
CA THR A 235 6.45 -20.82 -3.87
C THR A 235 5.19 -21.30 -3.17
N GLN A 236 5.17 -22.58 -2.81
CA GLN A 236 4.16 -23.17 -1.93
C GLN A 236 4.86 -23.96 -0.84
N HIS A 237 4.54 -23.64 0.41
CA HIS A 237 5.10 -24.34 1.57
C HIS A 237 4.42 -25.71 1.77
N VAL A 238 5.19 -26.79 1.62
CA VAL A 238 4.73 -28.18 1.77
C VAL A 238 5.58 -28.87 2.84
N GLY A 239 5.11 -28.79 4.09
CA GLY A 239 5.81 -29.37 5.24
C GLY A 239 7.18 -28.72 5.46
N SER A 240 8.26 -29.51 5.35
CA SER A 240 9.65 -29.05 5.49
C SER A 240 10.31 -28.67 4.15
N SER A 241 9.55 -28.68 3.06
CA SER A 241 10.01 -28.28 1.73
C SER A 241 9.17 -27.14 1.16
N VAL A 242 9.76 -26.42 0.24
CA VAL A 242 9.19 -25.34 -0.56
C VAL A 242 9.15 -25.85 -1.98
N ARG A 243 7.95 -25.97 -2.54
CA ARG A 243 7.76 -26.26 -3.96
C ARG A 243 7.75 -24.97 -4.73
N MET A 244 8.53 -24.88 -5.80
CA MET A 244 8.68 -23.65 -6.57
C MET A 244 8.24 -23.85 -8.02
N THR A 245 7.63 -22.79 -8.56
CA THR A 245 7.50 -22.56 -10.00
C THR A 245 8.41 -21.39 -10.36
N VAL A 246 9.40 -21.62 -11.21
CA VAL A 246 10.41 -20.64 -11.61
C VAL A 246 10.16 -20.20 -13.05
N MET A 247 10.14 -18.90 -13.28
CA MET A 247 9.93 -18.30 -14.59
C MET A 247 10.97 -17.16 -14.80
N PRO A 248 12.09 -17.43 -15.50
CA PRO A 248 12.99 -16.38 -15.93
C PRO A 248 12.32 -15.49 -16.98
N ILE A 249 12.57 -14.18 -16.89
CA ILE A 249 12.03 -13.16 -17.78
C ILE A 249 13.20 -12.39 -18.37
N VAL A 250 13.28 -12.40 -19.70
CA VAL A 250 14.15 -11.51 -20.47
C VAL A 250 13.32 -10.82 -21.56
N THR A 251 13.44 -9.51 -21.66
CA THR A 251 12.81 -8.72 -22.73
C THR A 251 13.87 -7.90 -23.46
N PHE A 252 13.59 -7.60 -24.73
CA PHE A 252 14.42 -6.70 -25.52
C PHE A 252 13.78 -5.32 -25.60
N ALA A 253 14.62 -4.30 -25.63
CA ALA A 253 14.23 -2.93 -25.96
C ALA A 253 13.71 -2.88 -27.41
N PRO A 254 13.00 -1.82 -27.81
CA PRO A 254 12.55 -1.66 -29.20
C PRO A 254 13.70 -1.72 -30.21
N MET A 255 13.49 -2.45 -31.31
CA MET A 255 14.47 -2.68 -32.36
C MET A 255 13.86 -2.49 -33.74
N SER A 256 14.69 -2.19 -34.74
CA SER A 256 14.27 -2.24 -36.14
C SER A 256 14.20 -3.69 -36.66
N GLY A 257 13.44 -3.92 -37.74
CA GLY A 257 13.41 -5.22 -38.41
C GLY A 257 14.82 -5.69 -38.82
N ALA A 258 15.66 -4.78 -39.32
CA ALA A 258 17.05 -5.08 -39.66
C ALA A 258 17.92 -5.51 -38.46
N THR A 259 17.73 -4.86 -37.31
CA THR A 259 18.45 -5.19 -36.07
C THR A 259 18.01 -6.55 -35.55
N LEU A 260 16.71 -6.82 -35.54
CA LEU A 260 16.15 -8.12 -35.15
C LEU A 260 16.65 -9.24 -36.07
N ALA A 261 16.60 -9.05 -37.38
CA ALA A 261 17.09 -10.04 -38.35
C ALA A 261 18.57 -10.36 -38.15
N SER A 262 19.40 -9.34 -37.88
CA SER A 262 20.83 -9.50 -37.61
C SER A 262 21.10 -10.27 -36.31
N LEU A 263 20.36 -9.94 -35.24
CA LEU A 263 20.46 -10.64 -33.96
C LEU A 263 20.00 -12.10 -34.09
N PHE A 264 18.89 -12.33 -34.79
CA PHE A 264 18.34 -13.66 -35.02
C PHE A 264 19.32 -14.53 -35.82
N ALA A 265 19.84 -14.05 -36.95
CA ALA A 265 20.84 -14.77 -37.74
C ALA A 265 22.10 -15.11 -36.92
N SER A 266 22.66 -14.13 -36.19
CA SER A 266 23.84 -14.37 -35.35
C SER A 266 23.59 -15.41 -34.24
N HIS A 267 22.38 -15.42 -33.67
CA HIS A 267 21.97 -16.44 -32.71
C HIS A 267 21.86 -17.82 -33.38
N LEU A 268 21.26 -17.91 -34.57
CA LEU A 268 21.17 -19.17 -35.32
C LEU A 268 22.55 -19.74 -35.68
N ASP A 269 23.49 -18.90 -36.08
CA ASP A 269 24.88 -19.31 -36.33
C ASP A 269 25.52 -19.91 -35.07
N THR A 270 25.29 -19.26 -33.92
CA THR A 270 25.78 -19.73 -32.63
C THR A 270 25.17 -21.09 -32.26
N VAL A 271 23.88 -21.28 -32.48
CA VAL A 271 23.17 -22.55 -32.25
C VAL A 271 23.65 -23.64 -33.21
N ALA A 272 23.80 -23.33 -34.50
CA ALA A 272 24.28 -24.27 -35.51
C ALA A 272 25.70 -24.75 -35.21
N ALA A 273 26.58 -23.85 -34.76
CA ALA A 273 27.93 -24.18 -34.33
C ALA A 273 27.95 -25.10 -33.09
N HIS A 274 27.05 -24.88 -32.13
CA HIS A 274 26.95 -25.73 -30.93
C HIS A 274 26.36 -27.11 -31.23
N ILE A 275 25.33 -27.19 -32.07
CA ILE A 275 24.63 -28.45 -32.38
C ILE A 275 25.37 -29.25 -33.46
N GLY A 276 26.21 -28.61 -34.26
CA GLY A 276 26.94 -29.26 -35.35
C GLY A 276 26.06 -29.64 -36.54
N SER A 277 24.91 -28.98 -36.71
CA SER A 277 23.93 -29.26 -37.77
C SER A 277 23.70 -28.02 -38.63
N PRO A 278 24.22 -27.95 -39.87
CA PRO A 278 23.99 -26.82 -40.77
C PRO A 278 22.52 -26.66 -41.17
N THR A 279 21.75 -27.76 -41.16
CA THR A 279 20.33 -27.77 -41.52
C THR A 279 19.43 -27.12 -40.47
N ILE A 280 19.92 -26.91 -39.24
CA ILE A 280 19.11 -26.27 -38.18
C ILE A 280 18.88 -24.79 -38.47
N HIS A 281 19.85 -24.14 -39.11
CA HIS A 281 19.73 -22.73 -39.48
C HIS A 281 18.59 -22.52 -40.49
N SER A 282 18.55 -23.33 -41.56
CA SER A 282 17.49 -23.23 -42.57
C SER A 282 16.13 -23.60 -42.01
N TYR A 283 16.06 -24.65 -41.17
CA TYR A 283 14.83 -25.05 -40.50
C TYR A 283 14.28 -23.93 -39.61
N LEU A 284 15.07 -23.38 -38.68
CA LEU A 284 14.63 -22.32 -37.78
C LEU A 284 14.28 -21.03 -38.54
N SER A 285 15.01 -20.70 -39.61
CA SER A 285 14.64 -19.56 -40.47
C SER A 285 13.27 -19.74 -41.12
N SER A 286 12.91 -20.97 -41.51
CA SER A 286 11.59 -21.28 -42.09
C SER A 286 10.47 -21.38 -41.05
N ALA A 287 10.76 -21.91 -39.86
CA ALA A 287 9.78 -22.12 -38.79
C ALA A 287 9.33 -20.80 -38.12
N PHE A 288 10.19 -19.77 -38.15
CA PHE A 288 9.97 -18.46 -37.53
C PHE A 288 9.97 -17.33 -38.58
N PRO A 289 8.99 -17.31 -39.51
CA PRO A 289 8.99 -16.39 -40.65
C PRO A 289 8.72 -14.93 -40.27
N SER A 290 7.89 -14.70 -39.24
CA SER A 290 7.46 -13.36 -38.84
C SER A 290 8.40 -12.70 -37.82
N GLU A 291 8.48 -11.36 -37.82
CA GLU A 291 9.29 -10.62 -36.83
C GLU A 291 8.83 -10.86 -35.38
N THR A 292 7.52 -11.01 -35.15
CA THR A 292 6.98 -11.34 -33.82
C THR A 292 7.42 -12.73 -33.36
N SER A 293 7.46 -13.72 -34.26
CA SER A 293 7.93 -15.07 -33.95
C SER A 293 9.44 -15.13 -33.64
N LYS A 294 10.26 -14.38 -34.40
CA LYS A 294 11.71 -14.27 -34.17
C LYS A 294 12.00 -13.63 -32.81
N LEU A 295 11.32 -12.54 -32.47
CA LEU A 295 11.51 -11.90 -31.17
C LEU A 295 11.06 -12.81 -30.02
N ARG A 296 9.92 -13.50 -30.16
CA ARG A 296 9.44 -14.48 -29.17
C ARG A 296 10.46 -15.59 -28.93
N TRP A 297 11.01 -16.15 -30.01
CA TRP A 297 12.08 -17.15 -29.95
C TRP A 297 13.28 -16.63 -29.15
N LEU A 298 13.82 -15.47 -29.54
CA LEU A 298 14.98 -14.88 -28.88
C LEU A 298 14.74 -14.62 -27.39
N GLN A 299 13.56 -14.09 -27.03
CA GLN A 299 13.18 -13.87 -25.63
C GLN A 299 13.09 -15.17 -24.83
N TYR A 300 12.50 -16.21 -25.42
CA TYR A 300 12.34 -17.51 -24.76
C TYR A 300 13.70 -18.18 -24.49
N ILE A 301 14.59 -18.20 -25.49
CA ILE A 301 15.93 -18.78 -25.35
C ILE A 301 16.83 -17.93 -24.43
N ALA A 302 16.75 -16.59 -24.50
CA ALA A 302 17.45 -15.70 -23.58
C ALA A 302 17.01 -15.92 -22.12
N ALA A 303 15.71 -16.12 -21.90
CA ALA A 303 15.17 -16.49 -20.59
C ALA A 303 15.64 -17.88 -20.15
N ALA A 304 15.78 -18.86 -21.05
CA ALA A 304 16.34 -20.17 -20.70
C ALA A 304 17.80 -20.06 -20.20
N LEU A 305 18.63 -19.23 -20.84
CA LEU A 305 19.99 -18.92 -20.39
C LEU A 305 19.99 -18.31 -18.98
N LEU A 306 19.13 -17.31 -18.73
CA LEU A 306 18.98 -16.72 -17.39
C LEU A 306 18.53 -17.76 -16.36
N GLY A 307 17.60 -18.66 -16.74
CA GLY A 307 17.17 -19.79 -15.92
C GLY A 307 18.32 -20.73 -15.57
N GLY A 308 19.25 -20.99 -16.50
CA GLY A 308 20.44 -21.79 -16.25
C GLY A 308 21.39 -21.15 -15.23
N LEU A 309 21.58 -19.82 -15.31
CA LEU A 309 22.34 -19.07 -14.31
C LEU A 309 21.69 -19.16 -12.91
N PHE A 310 20.37 -18.98 -12.83
CA PHE A 310 19.64 -19.08 -11.56
C PHE A 310 19.70 -20.48 -10.97
N ARG A 311 19.49 -21.51 -11.80
CA ARG A 311 19.63 -22.92 -11.42
C ARG A 311 21.00 -23.22 -10.81
N ASN A 312 22.07 -22.75 -11.44
CA ASN A 312 23.43 -22.97 -10.95
C ASN A 312 23.65 -22.34 -9.58
N SER A 313 23.23 -21.08 -9.38
CA SER A 313 23.28 -20.43 -8.06
C SER A 313 22.51 -21.22 -7.00
N ILE A 314 21.35 -21.80 -7.34
CA ILE A 314 20.62 -22.64 -6.38
C ILE A 314 21.38 -23.94 -6.10
N GLN A 315 21.90 -24.62 -7.12
CA GLN A 315 22.65 -25.88 -6.95
C GLN A 315 23.87 -25.69 -6.05
N GLU A 316 24.62 -24.59 -6.24
CA GLU A 316 25.75 -24.21 -5.38
C GLU A 316 25.32 -24.02 -3.92
N SER A 317 24.12 -23.47 -3.67
CA SER A 317 23.60 -23.27 -2.31
C SER A 317 23.09 -24.55 -1.60
N GLN A 318 22.75 -25.58 -2.38
CA GLN A 318 22.13 -26.82 -1.89
C GLN A 318 23.05 -28.03 -1.84
N GLU A 319 24.22 -27.97 -2.51
CA GLU A 319 25.12 -29.11 -2.66
C GLU A 319 24.40 -30.34 -3.27
N ARG A 320 23.34 -30.10 -4.06
CA ARG A 320 22.53 -31.13 -4.72
C ARG A 320 22.11 -30.69 -6.12
N THR A 321 22.05 -31.65 -7.04
CA THR A 321 21.52 -31.44 -8.38
C THR A 321 20.03 -31.12 -8.34
N ILE A 322 19.67 -29.99 -8.95
CA ILE A 322 18.29 -29.56 -9.19
C ILE A 322 18.01 -29.65 -10.69
N SER A 323 16.86 -30.22 -11.07
CA SER A 323 16.38 -30.22 -12.45
C SER A 323 15.42 -29.06 -12.67
N PHE A 324 15.61 -28.38 -13.80
CA PHE A 324 14.68 -27.38 -14.33
C PHE A 324 14.07 -28.00 -15.57
N ASP A 325 12.96 -28.70 -15.36
CA ASP A 325 12.26 -29.41 -16.43
C ASP A 325 11.08 -28.57 -16.91
N THR A 326 10.92 -28.44 -18.22
CA THR A 326 9.77 -27.77 -18.86
C THR A 326 8.71 -28.80 -19.20
N ARG A 327 7.43 -28.47 -19.00
CA ARG A 327 6.33 -29.33 -19.47
C ARG A 327 6.13 -29.11 -20.97
N ASP A 328 5.83 -30.18 -21.68
CA ASP A 328 5.62 -30.15 -23.13
C ASP A 328 4.55 -29.15 -23.52
N ILE A 329 3.43 -29.12 -22.78
CA ILE A 329 2.33 -28.20 -23.02
C ILE A 329 2.75 -26.72 -22.93
N ASP A 330 3.68 -26.35 -22.04
CA ASP A 330 4.15 -24.96 -21.88
C ASP A 330 4.96 -24.51 -23.12
N ILE A 331 5.54 -25.45 -23.86
CA ILE A 331 6.25 -25.21 -25.13
C ILE A 331 5.27 -25.26 -26.31
N GLU A 332 4.41 -26.28 -26.36
CA GLU A 332 3.44 -26.49 -27.44
C GLU A 332 2.52 -25.28 -27.61
N VAL A 333 2.08 -24.64 -26.51
CA VAL A 333 1.24 -23.44 -26.59
C VAL A 333 1.92 -22.27 -27.29
N LEU A 334 3.25 -22.13 -27.20
CA LEU A 334 3.99 -21.00 -27.80
C LEU A 334 4.53 -21.30 -29.20
N PHE A 335 5.02 -22.52 -29.39
CA PHE A 335 5.83 -22.90 -30.55
C PHE A 335 5.20 -23.99 -31.41
N GLY A 336 4.07 -24.57 -30.96
CA GLY A 336 3.44 -25.69 -31.63
C GLY A 336 4.17 -26.99 -31.37
N ARG A 337 3.42 -28.10 -31.42
CA ARG A 337 3.96 -29.46 -31.23
C ARG A 337 5.05 -29.82 -32.22
N TRP A 338 4.99 -29.28 -33.44
CA TRP A 338 5.97 -29.53 -34.49
C TRP A 338 7.36 -28.92 -34.22
N ASN A 339 7.47 -27.96 -33.30
CA ASN A 339 8.75 -27.38 -32.88
C ASN A 339 9.20 -27.82 -31.47
N LEU A 340 8.46 -28.72 -30.81
CA LEU A 340 8.69 -29.11 -29.41
C LEU A 340 10.13 -29.60 -29.17
N ASP A 341 10.59 -30.55 -29.97
CA ASP A 341 11.89 -31.20 -29.78
C ASP A 341 13.05 -30.22 -29.99
N VAL A 342 12.95 -29.36 -31.01
CA VAL A 342 14.00 -28.37 -31.31
C VAL A 342 14.09 -27.30 -30.21
N VAL A 343 12.94 -26.84 -29.68
CA VAL A 343 12.90 -25.86 -28.59
C VAL A 343 13.49 -26.48 -27.32
N LYS A 344 13.10 -27.71 -26.98
CA LYS A 344 13.65 -28.44 -25.83
C LYS A 344 15.15 -28.62 -25.95
N GLN A 345 15.64 -29.07 -27.11
CA GLN A 345 17.07 -29.29 -27.34
C GLN A 345 17.87 -27.99 -27.14
N ILE A 346 17.43 -26.88 -27.73
CA ILE A 346 18.15 -25.60 -27.65
C ILE A 346 18.03 -24.96 -26.27
N SER A 347 16.83 -24.93 -25.68
CA SER A 347 16.64 -24.43 -24.31
C SER A 347 17.44 -25.24 -23.29
N GLY A 348 17.52 -26.57 -23.48
CA GLY A 348 18.28 -27.49 -22.64
C GLY A 348 19.79 -27.22 -22.72
N LEU A 349 20.30 -26.86 -23.89
CA LEU A 349 21.69 -26.44 -24.08
C LEU A 349 22.02 -25.22 -23.22
N TYR A 350 21.21 -24.17 -23.27
CA TYR A 350 21.43 -22.94 -22.49
C TYR A 350 21.20 -23.14 -20.99
N LEU A 351 20.31 -24.07 -20.61
CA LEU A 351 20.10 -24.48 -19.21
C LEU A 351 21.26 -25.28 -18.63
N ALA A 352 21.93 -26.09 -19.45
CA ALA A 352 23.05 -26.93 -19.03
C ALA A 352 24.39 -26.20 -19.06
N SER A 353 24.57 -25.28 -20.01
CA SER A 353 25.80 -24.50 -20.21
C SER A 353 25.51 -23.00 -20.19
N PRO A 354 25.23 -22.39 -19.02
CA PRO A 354 24.84 -20.99 -18.95
C PRO A 354 25.98 -19.99 -19.23
N ASN A 355 27.20 -20.49 -19.49
CA ASN A 355 28.33 -19.70 -20.01
C ASN A 355 28.43 -19.77 -21.55
N SER A 356 27.52 -20.48 -22.22
CA SER A 356 27.45 -20.52 -23.68
C SER A 356 27.16 -19.14 -24.25
N ARG A 357 27.81 -18.81 -25.37
CA ARG A 357 27.50 -17.59 -26.11
C ARG A 357 26.07 -17.65 -26.62
N PHE A 358 25.35 -16.53 -26.50
CA PHE A 358 24.01 -16.36 -27.04
C PHE A 358 24.06 -15.89 -28.51
N SER A 359 24.96 -14.96 -28.81
CA SER A 359 25.21 -14.43 -30.16
C SER A 359 26.68 -14.05 -30.33
N GLU A 360 27.12 -13.89 -31.56
CA GLU A 360 28.45 -13.33 -31.84
C GLU A 360 28.49 -11.81 -31.60
N SER A 361 29.69 -11.24 -31.58
CA SER A 361 29.89 -9.80 -31.37
C SER A 361 29.42 -9.00 -32.60
N VAL A 362 28.13 -8.68 -32.65
CA VAL A 362 27.54 -7.80 -33.67
C VAL A 362 27.39 -6.39 -33.09
N LYS A 363 27.71 -5.37 -33.89
CA LYS A 363 27.42 -3.97 -33.54
C LYS A 363 25.93 -3.73 -33.69
N LEU A 364 25.21 -3.85 -32.58
CA LEU A 364 23.76 -3.64 -32.52
C LEU A 364 23.46 -2.42 -31.63
N HIS A 365 22.44 -1.67 -32.01
CA HIS A 365 21.96 -0.52 -31.25
C HIS A 365 20.44 -0.65 -31.07
N PRO A 366 19.90 -0.35 -29.88
CA PRO A 366 18.46 -0.23 -29.73
C PRO A 366 17.97 0.90 -30.63
N SER A 367 16.79 0.72 -31.22
CA SER A 367 16.16 1.82 -31.97
C SER A 367 15.68 2.87 -30.97
N ALA A 368 15.94 4.14 -31.27
CA ALA A 368 15.23 5.20 -30.57
C ALA A 368 13.73 4.99 -30.84
N VAL A 369 12.94 4.87 -29.78
CA VAL A 369 11.50 5.01 -29.94
C VAL A 369 11.31 6.45 -30.38
N ASP A 370 10.84 6.66 -31.61
CA ASP A 370 10.28 7.96 -31.94
C ASP A 370 9.05 8.10 -31.04
N LEU A 371 9.18 8.92 -30.00
CA LEU A 371 8.18 9.09 -28.95
C LEU A 371 6.91 9.77 -29.48
N GLU A 372 6.86 10.09 -30.77
CA GLU A 372 5.65 10.34 -31.56
C GLU A 372 4.77 9.09 -31.73
N GLN A 373 4.75 8.16 -30.77
CA GLN A 373 3.65 7.22 -30.66
C GLN A 373 2.39 8.01 -30.33
N THR A 374 1.44 8.04 -31.27
CA THR A 374 0.11 8.65 -31.12
C THR A 374 -0.57 8.23 -29.81
N GLU A 375 -0.28 7.01 -29.31
CA GLU A 375 -0.79 6.47 -28.04
C GLU A 375 -0.22 7.17 -26.80
N LEU A 376 1.10 7.34 -26.69
CA LEU A 376 1.72 8.03 -25.55
C LEU A 376 1.36 9.52 -25.56
N THR A 377 1.41 10.15 -26.74
CA THR A 377 1.06 11.56 -26.93
C THR A 377 -0.42 11.82 -26.63
N ALA A 378 -1.33 10.94 -27.06
CA ALA A 378 -2.75 11.06 -26.73
C ALA A 378 -3.01 10.89 -25.22
N LEU A 379 -2.35 9.94 -24.56
CA LEU A 379 -2.45 9.77 -23.11
C LEU A 379 -1.96 11.01 -22.35
N ILE A 380 -0.82 11.59 -22.76
CA ILE A 380 -0.28 12.82 -22.14
C ILE A 380 -1.18 14.03 -22.43
N ALA A 381 -1.72 14.17 -23.64
CA ALA A 381 -2.64 15.24 -24.03
C ALA A 381 -3.96 15.17 -23.25
N ASN A 382 -4.56 13.99 -23.14
CA ASN A 382 -5.81 13.80 -22.36
C ASN A 382 -5.60 14.04 -20.87
N HIS A 383 -4.42 13.73 -20.33
CA HIS A 383 -4.12 14.05 -18.94
C HIS A 383 -4.02 15.57 -18.71
N SER A 384 -3.40 16.30 -19.64
CA SER A 384 -3.30 17.76 -19.57
C SER A 384 -4.66 18.45 -19.76
N GLU A 385 -5.53 17.97 -20.65
CA GLU A 385 -6.88 18.51 -20.83
C GLU A 385 -7.77 18.32 -19.58
N ASN A 386 -7.74 17.14 -18.94
CA ASN A 386 -8.53 16.86 -17.72
C ASN A 386 -8.04 17.65 -16.48
N HIS A 387 -6.78 18.09 -16.46
CA HIS A 387 -6.23 18.92 -15.39
C HIS A 387 -6.31 20.44 -15.67
N SER A 388 -6.63 20.85 -16.90
CA SER A 388 -6.70 22.26 -17.29
C SER A 388 -7.89 23.06 -16.71
N GLU A 389 -8.81 22.41 -15.97
CA GLU A 389 -9.89 23.09 -15.23
C GLU A 389 -9.59 23.33 -13.74
N GLN A 390 -8.41 22.95 -13.24
CA GLN A 390 -7.97 23.25 -11.86
C GLN A 390 -6.56 23.84 -11.82
N ASP A 391 -6.51 25.16 -11.57
CA ASP A 391 -5.35 26.04 -11.31
C ASP A 391 -3.95 25.36 -11.32
N GLU A 392 -3.24 25.44 -12.45
CA GLU A 392 -1.84 25.02 -12.64
C GLU A 392 -0.80 25.83 -11.83
N SER A 393 -1.22 26.74 -10.93
CA SER A 393 -0.31 27.70 -10.30
C SER A 393 0.33 27.27 -8.97
N GLN A 394 0.12 26.05 -8.48
CA GLN A 394 0.65 25.63 -7.15
C GLN A 394 1.32 24.24 -7.05
N ILE A 395 1.67 23.56 -8.15
CA ILE A 395 2.32 22.24 -8.06
C ILE A 395 3.83 22.41 -7.81
N GLY A 396 4.22 22.53 -6.54
CA GLY A 396 5.60 22.47 -6.06
C GLY A 396 6.14 21.03 -6.02
N SER A 397 7.43 20.86 -6.32
CA SER A 397 8.13 19.60 -6.59
C SER A 397 8.53 18.75 -5.36
N SER A 398 7.66 18.48 -4.39
CA SER A 398 8.09 17.76 -3.15
C SER A 398 7.09 16.80 -2.48
N GLU A 399 6.25 16.10 -3.26
CA GLU A 399 5.21 15.22 -2.71
C GLU A 399 5.50 13.71 -2.96
N PRO A 400 5.31 12.81 -1.97
CA PRO A 400 5.60 11.38 -2.12
C PRO A 400 4.48 10.63 -2.88
N ARG A 401 4.61 10.51 -4.20
CA ARG A 401 3.64 9.84 -5.10
C ARG A 401 3.60 8.32 -4.90
N ASN A 402 2.42 7.69 -5.02
CA ASN A 402 2.32 6.24 -5.00
C ASN A 402 2.55 5.64 -6.40
N ILE A 403 3.68 4.94 -6.49
CA ILE A 403 4.20 4.37 -7.72
C ILE A 403 3.34 3.25 -8.31
N VAL A 404 2.64 2.46 -7.49
CA VAL A 404 1.74 1.38 -7.98
C VAL A 404 0.58 1.95 -8.78
N ALA A 405 0.27 3.18 -8.47
CA ALA A 405 -1.02 3.75 -8.63
C ALA A 405 -0.97 4.65 -9.89
N ASP A 406 0.00 5.55 -9.93
CA ASP A 406 0.47 6.22 -11.13
C ASP A 406 0.70 5.23 -12.29
N PHE A 407 1.20 4.03 -11.97
CA PHE A 407 1.38 2.93 -12.92
C PHE A 407 0.05 2.33 -13.41
N ASN A 408 -0.88 2.01 -12.51
CA ASN A 408 -2.17 1.42 -12.87
C ASN A 408 -3.05 2.39 -13.70
N ASN A 409 -2.95 3.69 -13.43
CA ASN A 409 -3.67 4.73 -14.19
C ASN A 409 -3.42 4.66 -15.69
N ILE A 410 -2.20 4.28 -16.12
CA ILE A 410 -1.87 4.07 -17.52
C ILE A 410 -2.84 3.08 -18.17
N PHE A 411 -3.05 1.94 -17.52
CA PHE A 411 -3.88 0.87 -18.06
C PHE A 411 -5.37 1.20 -17.97
N VAL A 412 -5.81 1.91 -16.92
CA VAL A 412 -7.19 2.40 -16.80
C VAL A 412 -7.52 3.36 -17.93
N SER A 413 -6.64 4.30 -18.24
CA SER A 413 -6.81 5.24 -19.34
C SER A 413 -6.84 4.51 -20.69
N LEU A 414 -5.88 3.60 -20.93
CA LEU A 414 -5.88 2.76 -22.13
C LEU A 414 -7.19 1.97 -22.30
N TYR A 415 -7.74 1.40 -21.23
CA TYR A 415 -9.01 0.69 -21.28
C TYR A 415 -10.18 1.60 -21.66
N LYS A 416 -10.31 2.75 -21.00
CA LYS A 416 -11.42 3.69 -21.28
C LYS A 416 -11.37 4.19 -22.72
N GLU A 417 -10.19 4.59 -23.18
CA GLU A 417 -10.02 5.22 -24.49
C GLU A 417 -10.04 4.21 -25.63
N ARG A 418 -9.43 3.03 -25.46
CA ARG A 418 -9.26 2.06 -26.54
C ARG A 418 -10.28 0.94 -26.46
N GLU A 419 -10.42 0.28 -25.33
CA GLU A 419 -11.29 -0.90 -25.22
C GLU A 419 -12.76 -0.53 -25.41
N ILE A 420 -13.25 0.46 -24.66
CA ILE A 420 -14.66 0.85 -24.71
C ILE A 420 -15.02 1.42 -26.08
N SER A 421 -14.20 2.32 -26.62
CA SER A 421 -14.40 2.87 -27.96
C SER A 421 -14.40 1.79 -29.03
N ALA A 422 -13.46 0.84 -28.97
CA ALA A 422 -13.40 -0.25 -29.95
C ALA A 422 -14.60 -1.19 -29.86
N ARG A 423 -15.15 -1.43 -28.66
CA ARG A 423 -16.41 -2.19 -28.50
C ARG A 423 -17.58 -1.46 -29.16
N GLN A 424 -17.68 -0.15 -28.97
CA GLN A 424 -18.73 0.68 -29.58
C GLN A 424 -18.62 0.69 -31.11
N TYR A 425 -17.41 0.93 -31.65
CA TYR A 425 -17.17 0.89 -33.09
C TYR A 425 -17.44 -0.49 -33.69
N THR A 426 -17.06 -1.57 -33.00
CA THR A 426 -17.33 -2.93 -33.47
C THR A 426 -18.83 -3.18 -33.66
N ARG A 427 -19.67 -2.69 -32.74
CA ARG A 427 -21.13 -2.81 -32.86
C ARG A 427 -21.67 -1.98 -34.01
N SER A 428 -21.31 -0.69 -34.07
CA SER A 428 -21.75 0.20 -35.16
C SER A 428 -21.39 -0.36 -36.53
N TYR A 429 -20.14 -0.75 -36.73
CA TYR A 429 -19.69 -1.32 -38.00
C TYR A 429 -20.33 -2.67 -38.30
N ALA A 430 -20.65 -3.49 -37.29
CA ALA A 430 -21.35 -4.75 -37.53
C ALA A 430 -22.80 -4.51 -37.95
N ASP A 431 -23.48 -3.54 -37.34
CA ASP A 431 -24.84 -3.12 -37.72
C ASP A 431 -24.86 -2.56 -39.15
N GLU A 432 -23.78 -1.91 -39.59
CA GLU A 432 -23.56 -1.42 -40.96
C GLU A 432 -23.06 -2.50 -41.94
N GLY A 433 -22.68 -3.69 -41.47
CA GLY A 433 -22.06 -4.74 -42.28
C GLY A 433 -20.63 -4.41 -42.76
N ASN A 434 -19.95 -3.46 -42.13
CA ASN A 434 -18.60 -3.00 -42.47
C ASN A 434 -17.52 -3.89 -41.84
N TRP A 435 -17.41 -5.13 -42.32
CA TRP A 435 -16.46 -6.13 -41.81
C TRP A 435 -14.98 -5.73 -41.98
N GLU A 436 -14.66 -4.96 -43.01
CA GLU A 436 -13.30 -4.49 -43.26
C GLU A 436 -12.83 -3.50 -42.19
N ALA A 437 -13.71 -2.58 -41.75
CA ALA A 437 -13.40 -1.67 -40.66
C ALA A 437 -13.16 -2.44 -39.35
N ILE A 438 -13.97 -3.46 -39.05
CA ILE A 438 -13.79 -4.33 -37.87
C ILE A 438 -12.46 -5.10 -37.95
N ALA A 439 -12.07 -5.57 -39.13
CA ALA A 439 -10.79 -6.26 -39.33
C ALA A 439 -9.60 -5.36 -38.99
N LYS A 440 -9.70 -4.06 -39.29
CA LYS A 440 -8.67 -3.03 -39.02
C LYS A 440 -8.65 -2.50 -37.59
N LEU A 441 -9.64 -2.82 -36.75
CA LEU A 441 -9.61 -2.46 -35.33
C LEU A 441 -8.51 -3.26 -34.62
N ASP A 442 -7.40 -2.56 -34.34
CA ASP A 442 -6.24 -3.05 -33.59
C ASP A 442 -6.34 -2.59 -32.13
N ARG A 443 -7.26 -3.20 -31.36
CA ARG A 443 -7.47 -2.84 -29.94
C ARG A 443 -6.65 -3.71 -28.97
N LEU A 444 -6.30 -4.93 -29.38
CA LEU A 444 -5.64 -5.93 -28.53
C LEU A 444 -4.15 -6.12 -28.86
N ASP A 445 -3.66 -5.54 -29.97
CA ASP A 445 -2.24 -5.63 -30.35
C ASP A 445 -1.49 -4.29 -30.10
N THR A 446 -2.19 -3.24 -29.66
CA THR A 446 -1.66 -1.92 -29.26
C THR A 446 -1.39 -1.80 -27.75
N GLY A 447 -0.30 -1.15 -27.36
CA GLY A 447 0.07 -0.89 -25.97
C GLY A 447 1.40 -0.14 -25.84
N LEU A 448 1.79 0.21 -24.61
CA LEU A 448 3.02 0.98 -24.37
C LEU A 448 4.25 0.08 -24.19
N THR A 449 5.38 0.49 -24.74
CA THR A 449 6.68 -0.13 -24.44
C THR A 449 7.07 0.11 -22.98
N TRP A 450 7.98 -0.71 -22.43
CA TRP A 450 8.52 -0.43 -21.09
C TRP A 450 9.16 0.95 -21.01
N THR A 451 9.96 1.33 -22.02
CA THR A 451 10.51 2.69 -22.13
C THR A 451 9.42 3.76 -22.20
N GLY A 452 8.32 3.51 -22.94
CA GLY A 452 7.18 4.41 -23.02
C GLY A 452 6.44 4.57 -21.69
N ILE A 453 6.31 3.51 -20.91
CA ILE A 453 5.76 3.56 -19.53
C ILE A 453 6.66 4.41 -18.64
N LEU A 454 7.97 4.16 -18.64
CA LEU A 454 8.92 4.95 -17.84
C LEU A 454 8.89 6.43 -18.24
N GLU A 455 8.79 6.72 -19.54
CA GLU A 455 8.71 8.08 -20.05
C GLU A 455 7.39 8.75 -19.68
N TYR A 456 6.26 8.04 -19.75
CA TYR A 456 4.97 8.54 -19.27
C TYR A 456 5.06 8.92 -17.80
N LEU A 457 5.58 8.04 -16.96
CA LEU A 457 5.74 8.29 -15.53
C LEU A 457 6.69 9.48 -15.26
N ARG A 458 7.79 9.57 -16.01
CA ARG A 458 8.74 10.69 -15.92
C ARG A 458 8.10 12.02 -16.30
N ARG A 459 7.40 12.09 -17.44
CA ARG A 459 6.81 13.33 -17.97
C ARG A 459 5.58 13.78 -17.19
N THR A 460 4.70 12.83 -16.88
CA THR A 460 3.41 13.10 -16.27
C THR A 460 3.53 13.28 -14.76
N PHE A 461 4.41 12.49 -14.13
CA PHE A 461 4.50 12.44 -12.68
C PHE A 461 5.87 12.83 -12.11
N GLY A 462 6.84 13.20 -12.95
CA GLY A 462 8.12 13.76 -12.49
C GLY A 462 9.07 12.75 -11.85
N TYR A 463 8.90 11.45 -12.07
CA TYR A 463 9.79 10.41 -11.52
C TYR A 463 11.22 10.54 -12.07
N ASP A 464 12.22 10.52 -11.18
CA ASP A 464 13.63 10.36 -11.55
C ASP A 464 13.94 8.87 -11.77
N ILE A 465 14.07 8.48 -13.04
CA ILE A 465 14.19 7.08 -13.45
C ILE A 465 15.64 6.59 -13.25
N SER A 466 16.01 6.33 -11.99
CA SER A 466 17.24 5.62 -11.65
C SER A 466 17.13 4.10 -11.93
N PRO A 467 18.25 3.34 -11.97
CA PRO A 467 18.22 1.88 -12.08
C PRO A 467 17.38 1.19 -10.98
N GLU A 468 17.44 1.70 -9.75
CA GLU A 468 16.68 1.19 -8.61
C GLU A 468 15.18 1.45 -8.80
N ILE A 469 14.81 2.67 -9.22
CA ILE A 469 13.41 3.02 -9.54
C ILE A 469 12.90 2.18 -10.71
N LYS A 470 13.71 1.94 -11.75
CA LYS A 470 13.35 1.05 -12.87
C LYS A 470 13.04 -0.37 -12.37
N ASN A 471 13.83 -0.92 -11.45
CA ASN A 471 13.57 -2.23 -10.85
C ASN A 471 12.29 -2.22 -10.02
N THR A 472 12.07 -1.20 -9.18
CA THR A 472 10.83 -1.04 -8.40
C THR A 472 9.60 -0.97 -9.30
N LEU A 473 9.63 -0.16 -10.36
CA LEU A 473 8.55 -0.09 -11.34
C LEU A 473 8.32 -1.44 -12.05
N SER A 474 9.40 -2.19 -12.31
CA SER A 474 9.29 -3.52 -12.91
C SER A 474 8.63 -4.53 -11.97
N LEU A 475 8.77 -4.36 -10.64
CA LEU A 475 8.01 -5.14 -9.65
C LEU A 475 6.53 -4.77 -9.65
N VAL A 476 6.21 -3.47 -9.77
CA VAL A 476 4.82 -3.00 -9.92
C VAL A 476 4.18 -3.61 -11.16
N LEU A 477 4.91 -3.61 -12.29
CA LEU A 477 4.47 -4.25 -13.52
C LEU A 477 4.17 -5.75 -13.30
N ASP A 478 5.00 -6.48 -12.56
CA ASP A 478 4.74 -7.88 -12.26
C ASP A 478 3.45 -8.07 -11.46
N SER A 479 3.20 -7.20 -10.47
CA SER A 479 1.94 -7.21 -9.73
C SER A 479 0.74 -6.93 -10.66
N GLY A 480 0.88 -5.96 -11.57
CA GLY A 480 -0.13 -5.66 -12.58
C GLY A 480 -0.38 -6.83 -13.54
N VAL A 481 0.66 -7.57 -13.95
CA VAL A 481 0.55 -8.76 -14.79
C VAL A 481 -0.10 -9.92 -14.04
N ASP A 482 0.32 -10.18 -12.80
CA ASP A 482 -0.26 -11.21 -11.94
C ASP A 482 -1.75 -10.95 -11.69
N LYS A 483 -2.16 -9.68 -11.55
CA LYS A 483 -3.56 -9.25 -11.36
C LYS A 483 -4.37 -9.17 -12.66
N GLY A 484 -3.76 -9.40 -13.82
CA GLY A 484 -4.43 -9.24 -15.11
C GLY A 484 -4.72 -7.79 -15.51
N ILE A 485 -4.18 -6.79 -14.80
CA ILE A 485 -4.31 -5.34 -15.10
C ILE A 485 -3.48 -4.99 -16.34
N ALA A 486 -2.26 -5.52 -16.42
CA ALA A 486 -1.33 -5.30 -17.52
C ALA A 486 -1.12 -6.60 -18.29
N VAL A 487 -1.32 -6.57 -19.61
CA VAL A 487 -1.17 -7.74 -20.47
C VAL A 487 -0.01 -7.52 -21.42
N PRO A 488 1.08 -8.30 -21.34
CA PRO A 488 2.20 -8.16 -22.26
C PRO A 488 1.79 -8.60 -23.66
N VAL A 489 2.30 -7.96 -24.70
CA VAL A 489 2.13 -8.33 -26.12
C VAL A 489 3.42 -8.04 -26.90
N ILE A 490 3.62 -8.71 -28.03
CA ILE A 490 4.72 -8.43 -28.97
C ILE A 490 4.07 -7.78 -30.18
N ARG A 491 4.54 -6.59 -30.56
CA ARG A 491 3.99 -5.83 -31.68
C ARG A 491 5.08 -5.54 -32.70
N TYR A 492 4.76 -5.77 -33.97
CA TYR A 492 5.52 -5.24 -35.11
C TYR A 492 4.70 -4.12 -35.75
N ASN A 493 5.27 -2.91 -35.80
CA ASN A 493 4.71 -1.80 -36.55
C ASN A 493 5.42 -1.73 -37.91
N ALA A 494 4.70 -2.06 -38.98
CA ALA A 494 5.24 -2.06 -40.34
C ALA A 494 5.54 -0.65 -40.86
N ASP A 495 4.82 0.38 -40.40
CA ASP A 495 4.99 1.76 -40.85
C ASP A 495 6.30 2.36 -40.31
N SER A 496 6.66 2.04 -39.07
CA SER A 496 7.90 2.50 -38.44
C SER A 496 9.04 1.47 -38.48
N ASP A 497 8.81 0.28 -39.02
CA ASP A 497 9.70 -0.88 -38.97
C ASP A 497 10.22 -1.21 -37.55
N LEU A 498 9.36 -1.02 -36.52
CA LEU A 498 9.74 -1.28 -35.13
C LEU A 498 9.07 -2.54 -34.58
N ILE A 499 9.87 -3.41 -33.98
CA ILE A 499 9.43 -4.57 -33.20
C ILE A 499 9.75 -4.34 -31.73
N TYR A 500 8.77 -4.59 -30.86
CA TYR A 500 8.94 -4.40 -29.43
C TYR A 500 7.95 -5.22 -28.59
N ARG A 501 8.28 -5.37 -27.31
CA ARG A 501 7.32 -5.80 -26.31
C ARG A 501 6.56 -4.58 -25.77
N ALA A 502 5.24 -4.68 -25.79
CA ALA A 502 4.34 -3.68 -25.26
C ALA A 502 3.47 -4.27 -24.13
N TYR A 503 2.85 -3.39 -23.36
CA TYR A 503 1.92 -3.70 -22.29
C TYR A 503 0.61 -2.96 -22.55
N ARG A 504 -0.47 -3.72 -22.71
CA ARG A 504 -1.82 -3.18 -22.89
C ARG A 504 -2.63 -3.36 -21.62
N HIS A 505 -3.80 -2.73 -21.57
CA HIS A 505 -4.77 -2.99 -20.52
C HIS A 505 -5.26 -4.45 -20.59
N GLY A 506 -5.52 -5.05 -19.44
CA GLY A 506 -6.33 -6.27 -19.36
C GLY A 506 -7.80 -5.96 -19.12
N GLU A 507 -8.61 -7.02 -19.00
CA GLU A 507 -10.05 -6.92 -18.70
C GLU A 507 -10.28 -6.56 -17.23
N ASP A 508 -9.30 -6.88 -16.40
CA ASP A 508 -9.24 -6.79 -14.95
C ASP A 508 -8.66 -5.42 -14.51
N VAL A 509 -8.93 -4.34 -15.25
CA VAL A 509 -8.30 -3.02 -15.03
C VAL A 509 -9.17 -2.03 -14.25
N LEU A 510 -10.48 -2.27 -14.15
CA LEU A 510 -11.44 -1.45 -13.40
C LEU A 510 -11.35 -1.64 -11.87
N PHE A 511 -10.25 -2.20 -11.37
CA PHE A 511 -10.06 -2.45 -9.95
C PHE A 511 -9.65 -1.17 -9.20
N ALA A 512 -10.65 -0.49 -8.63
CA ALA A 512 -10.45 0.54 -7.60
C ALA A 512 -11.71 0.92 -6.78
N ASP A 513 -12.86 0.23 -6.91
CA ASP A 513 -14.14 0.68 -6.31
C ASP A 513 -14.71 -0.31 -5.25
N GLU A 514 -13.92 -1.23 -4.69
CA GLU A 514 -14.40 -2.21 -3.69
C GLU A 514 -15.03 -1.55 -2.46
N GLU A 515 -14.34 -0.57 -1.89
CA GLU A 515 -14.82 0.17 -0.71
C GLU A 515 -16.08 0.99 -1.03
N VAL A 516 -16.21 1.48 -2.27
CA VAL A 516 -17.36 2.25 -2.74
C VAL A 516 -18.60 1.35 -2.86
N GLU A 517 -18.46 0.14 -3.39
CA GLU A 517 -19.56 -0.84 -3.45
C GLU A 517 -20.03 -1.24 -2.04
N LEU A 518 -19.11 -1.58 -1.13
CA LEU A 518 -19.46 -2.00 0.23
C LEU A 518 -20.17 -0.87 1.01
N CYS A 519 -19.73 0.38 0.82
CA CYS A 519 -20.43 1.53 1.35
C CYS A 519 -21.85 1.64 0.78
N GLY A 520 -22.01 1.50 -0.55
CA GLY A 520 -23.31 1.51 -1.23
C GLY A 520 -24.27 0.46 -0.68
N LEU A 521 -23.81 -0.79 -0.59
CA LEU A 521 -24.60 -1.93 -0.08
C LEU A 521 -25.04 -1.75 1.37
N ALA A 522 -24.15 -1.26 2.24
CA ALA A 522 -24.49 -0.99 3.63
C ALA A 522 -25.52 0.15 3.77
N ILE A 523 -25.40 1.21 2.95
CA ILE A 523 -26.33 2.35 2.94
C ILE A 523 -27.71 1.92 2.42
N GLU A 524 -27.74 1.18 1.32
CA GLU A 524 -28.97 0.67 0.71
C GLU A 524 -29.80 -0.14 1.72
N GLU A 525 -29.16 -1.11 2.40
CA GLU A 525 -29.84 -1.98 3.36
C GLU A 525 -30.27 -1.21 4.62
N ALA A 526 -29.48 -0.20 5.05
CA ALA A 526 -29.87 0.68 6.14
C ALA A 526 -31.12 1.52 5.80
N VAL A 527 -31.21 2.06 4.58
CA VAL A 527 -32.40 2.79 4.09
C VAL A 527 -33.62 1.87 4.08
N ALA A 528 -33.48 0.67 3.54
CA ALA A 528 -34.54 -0.33 3.48
C ALA A 528 -35.05 -0.68 4.89
N SER A 529 -34.14 -0.90 5.84
CA SER A 529 -34.47 -1.25 7.23
C SER A 529 -35.13 -0.11 8.00
N ILE A 530 -34.66 1.14 7.83
CA ILE A 530 -35.25 2.32 8.48
C ILE A 530 -36.65 2.60 7.92
N GLY A 531 -36.88 2.33 6.63
CA GLY A 531 -38.14 2.61 5.94
C GLY A 531 -38.37 4.10 5.69
N LYS A 532 -37.31 4.89 5.62
CA LYS A 532 -37.35 6.31 5.25
C LYS A 532 -36.32 6.59 4.15
N PRO A 533 -36.68 7.35 3.10
CA PRO A 533 -35.79 7.61 1.97
C PRO A 533 -34.63 8.58 2.31
N VAL A 534 -34.78 9.40 3.36
CA VAL A 534 -33.77 10.37 3.78
C VAL A 534 -33.09 9.88 5.07
N LEU A 535 -31.78 9.66 5.00
CA LEU A 535 -30.92 9.35 6.14
C LEU A 535 -30.42 10.64 6.82
N PRO A 536 -30.49 10.72 8.16
CA PRO A 536 -29.83 11.79 8.90
C PRO A 536 -28.32 11.78 8.69
N LYS A 537 -27.71 12.98 8.65
CA LYS A 537 -26.27 13.16 8.46
C LYS A 537 -25.42 12.39 9.48
N ILE A 538 -25.74 12.50 10.77
CA ILE A 538 -25.00 11.82 11.85
C ILE A 538 -25.08 10.30 11.70
N PHE A 539 -26.28 9.78 11.36
CA PHE A 539 -26.46 8.35 11.12
C PHE A 539 -25.53 7.84 10.00
N LEU A 540 -25.53 8.50 8.84
CA LEU A 540 -24.69 8.09 7.71
C LEU A 540 -23.20 8.14 8.06
N GLU A 541 -22.74 9.22 8.70
CA GLU A 541 -21.35 9.35 9.13
C GLU A 541 -20.93 8.21 10.06
N LYS A 542 -21.79 7.85 11.03
CA LYS A 542 -21.46 6.80 12.00
C LYS A 542 -21.57 5.40 11.39
N LEU A 543 -22.49 5.18 10.46
CA LEU A 543 -22.56 3.95 9.67
C LEU A 543 -21.24 3.70 8.93
N LEU A 544 -20.73 4.71 8.22
CA LEU A 544 -19.48 4.58 7.46
C LEU A 544 -18.26 4.32 8.38
N VAL A 545 -18.19 4.99 9.54
CA VAL A 545 -17.13 4.71 10.53
C VAL A 545 -17.20 3.27 11.05
N LEU A 546 -18.40 2.80 11.40
CA LEU A 546 -18.59 1.45 11.91
C LEU A 546 -18.30 0.39 10.84
N LEU A 547 -18.68 0.64 9.58
CA LEU A 547 -18.35 -0.21 8.44
C LEU A 547 -16.84 -0.38 8.29
N ILE A 548 -16.06 0.70 8.32
CA ILE A 548 -14.60 0.65 8.22
C ILE A 548 -13.99 -0.10 9.42
N ARG A 549 -14.39 0.23 10.66
CA ARG A 549 -13.84 -0.40 11.87
C ARG A 549 -14.13 -1.89 11.93
N ILE A 550 -15.39 -2.26 11.74
CA ILE A 550 -15.85 -3.65 11.83
C ILE A 550 -15.32 -4.44 10.64
N GLY A 551 -15.34 -3.85 9.44
CA GLY A 551 -14.80 -4.45 8.22
C GLY A 551 -13.32 -4.79 8.31
N ALA A 552 -12.51 -3.86 8.82
CA ALA A 552 -11.08 -4.11 9.06
C ALA A 552 -10.86 -5.21 10.12
N ALA A 553 -11.59 -5.16 11.24
CA ALA A 553 -11.43 -6.15 12.32
C ALA A 553 -11.92 -7.56 11.93
N LYS A 554 -12.95 -7.65 11.09
CA LYS A 554 -13.51 -8.89 10.56
C LYS A 554 -12.86 -9.34 9.24
N LYS A 555 -11.95 -8.53 8.69
CA LYS A 555 -11.26 -8.75 7.41
C LYS A 555 -12.19 -8.94 6.22
N PHE A 556 -13.32 -8.22 6.20
CA PHE A 556 -14.16 -8.15 5.00
C PHE A 556 -13.98 -6.85 4.21
N LEU A 557 -13.24 -5.89 4.78
CA LEU A 557 -12.66 -4.75 4.11
C LEU A 557 -11.15 -4.88 4.21
N ASP A 558 -10.48 -5.20 3.11
CA ASP A 558 -9.03 -5.04 2.98
C ASP A 558 -8.78 -3.58 2.64
N VAL A 559 -7.95 -2.90 3.43
CA VAL A 559 -7.56 -1.52 3.13
C VAL A 559 -6.57 -1.56 1.97
N GLN A 560 -7.07 -1.70 0.75
CA GLN A 560 -6.25 -1.64 -0.45
C GLN A 560 -6.02 -0.18 -0.81
N TYR A 561 -4.75 0.18 -0.99
CA TYR A 561 -4.35 1.48 -1.52
C TYR A 561 -5.00 1.64 -2.90
N GLY A 562 -5.85 2.67 -3.06
CA GLY A 562 -6.48 2.99 -4.34
C GLY A 562 -5.45 3.21 -5.46
N THR A 563 -5.94 3.29 -6.70
CA THR A 563 -5.13 3.42 -7.92
C THR A 563 -4.34 4.71 -8.06
N THR A 564 -4.31 5.64 -7.11
CA THR A 564 -3.26 6.69 -7.06
C THR A 564 -2.45 6.68 -5.77
N GLY A 565 -2.81 5.79 -4.83
CA GLY A 565 -2.18 5.56 -3.52
C GLY A 565 -1.91 6.78 -2.65
N GLN A 566 -2.37 7.94 -3.11
CA GLN A 566 -2.74 9.12 -2.35
C GLN A 566 -4.22 9.49 -2.55
N ASP A 567 -4.96 8.83 -3.44
CA ASP A 567 -6.43 8.75 -3.42
C ASP A 567 -6.85 7.34 -3.00
N GLY A 568 -7.88 7.25 -2.16
CA GLY A 568 -8.55 5.96 -1.89
C GLY A 568 -8.62 5.52 -0.43
N LEU A 569 -7.82 6.10 0.46
CA LEU A 569 -7.77 5.61 1.84
C LEU A 569 -8.91 6.21 2.67
N ALA A 570 -9.97 5.40 2.86
CA ALA A 570 -10.99 5.64 3.86
C ALA A 570 -10.37 5.50 5.27
N LYS A 571 -9.92 6.63 5.84
CA LYS A 571 -9.38 6.71 7.20
C LYS A 571 -10.46 7.16 8.18
N ILE A 572 -10.22 6.87 9.46
CA ILE A 572 -11.05 7.40 10.53
C ILE A 572 -10.37 8.65 11.05
N GLY A 573 -10.96 9.80 10.74
CA GLY A 573 -10.62 11.07 11.38
C GLY A 573 -11.54 11.38 12.55
N PHE A 574 -11.30 12.51 13.19
CA PHE A 574 -12.16 13.04 14.25
C PHE A 574 -12.57 14.48 13.92
N TYR A 575 -13.84 14.80 14.17
CA TYR A 575 -14.41 16.14 14.02
C TYR A 575 -15.48 16.37 15.10
N LEU A 576 -16.36 17.36 14.88
CA LEU A 576 -17.54 17.57 15.72
C LEU A 576 -18.38 16.29 15.80
N HIS A 577 -18.81 15.91 17.01
CA HIS A 577 -19.48 14.63 17.29
C HIS A 577 -18.61 13.38 17.05
N GLY A 578 -17.28 13.52 17.02
CA GLY A 578 -16.34 12.41 17.16
C GLY A 578 -15.85 11.83 15.84
N ALA A 579 -15.73 10.50 15.79
CA ALA A 579 -15.15 9.80 14.65
C ALA A 579 -15.95 10.06 13.37
N ILE A 580 -15.25 10.31 12.26
CA ILE A 580 -15.80 10.48 10.92
C ILE A 580 -14.96 9.68 9.91
N ALA A 581 -15.62 9.16 8.87
CA ALA A 581 -14.92 8.54 7.76
C ALA A 581 -14.42 9.65 6.81
N LYS A 582 -13.10 9.75 6.69
CA LYS A 582 -12.42 10.65 5.76
C LYS A 582 -11.91 9.84 4.58
N TYR A 583 -12.06 10.42 3.40
CA TYR A 583 -11.43 9.96 2.18
C TYR A 583 -10.23 10.86 1.90
N TYR A 584 -9.05 10.28 1.95
CA TYR A 584 -7.82 11.00 1.73
C TYR A 584 -7.60 11.19 0.22
N CYS A 585 -7.43 12.45 -0.20
CA CYS A 585 -7.12 12.87 -1.56
C CYS A 585 -5.87 13.77 -1.52
N GLY A 586 -4.72 13.21 -1.90
CA GLY A 586 -3.45 13.93 -1.98
C GLY A 586 -2.64 13.99 -0.67
N PRO A 587 -1.40 14.47 -0.68
CA PRO A 587 -0.44 14.36 0.44
C PRO A 587 -0.79 15.21 1.68
N GLU A 588 -0.31 14.81 2.87
CA GLU A 588 -0.47 15.48 4.19
C GLU A 588 0.01 16.95 4.23
N GLN A 589 0.68 17.41 3.18
CA GLN A 589 1.30 18.73 3.05
C GLN A 589 0.32 19.78 2.50
N TYR A 590 -0.80 19.37 1.89
CA TYR A 590 -1.91 20.25 1.56
C TYR A 590 -2.76 20.50 2.80
N ALA A 591 -3.05 21.77 3.09
CA ALA A 591 -3.83 22.16 4.25
C ALA A 591 -5.28 21.61 4.27
N ASP A 592 -5.77 21.04 3.16
CA ASP A 592 -7.14 20.54 2.95
C ASP A 592 -7.20 19.20 2.16
N SER A 593 -6.24 18.27 2.29
CA SER A 593 -6.23 16.98 1.56
C SER A 593 -7.26 15.92 2.02
N ASP A 594 -8.03 16.20 3.06
CA ASP A 594 -9.08 15.30 3.56
C ASP A 594 -10.46 15.71 3.03
N ILE A 595 -11.05 14.89 2.15
CA ILE A 595 -12.47 15.02 1.77
C ILE A 595 -13.29 14.09 2.68
N TRP A 596 -14.52 14.46 3.04
CA TRP A 596 -15.40 13.52 3.76
C TRP A 596 -15.77 12.37 2.83
N LEU A 597 -15.70 11.12 3.31
CA LEU A 597 -16.06 9.96 2.48
C LEU A 597 -17.48 10.08 1.90
N SER A 598 -18.41 10.69 2.63
CA SER A 598 -19.75 11.00 2.14
C SER A 598 -19.75 11.90 0.90
N ARG A 599 -18.83 12.87 0.79
CA ARG A 599 -18.72 13.75 -0.38
C ARG A 599 -18.16 13.01 -1.59
N HIS A 600 -17.20 12.11 -1.38
CA HIS A 600 -16.72 11.21 -2.43
C HIS A 600 -17.83 10.26 -2.94
N LEU A 601 -18.64 9.72 -2.02
CA LEU A 601 -19.81 8.90 -2.38
C LEU A 601 -20.87 9.70 -3.14
N GLU A 602 -21.02 11.00 -2.84
CA GLU A 602 -21.89 11.91 -3.59
C GLU A 602 -21.37 12.15 -5.01
N GLU A 603 -20.07 12.37 -5.20
CA GLU A 603 -19.42 12.51 -6.51
C GLU A 603 -19.58 11.25 -7.37
N LYS A 604 -19.47 10.05 -6.77
CA LYS A 604 -19.70 8.76 -7.43
C LYS A 604 -21.19 8.47 -7.66
N GLY A 605 -22.09 9.29 -7.13
CA GLY A 605 -23.54 9.15 -7.26
C GLY A 605 -24.16 8.05 -6.38
N VAL A 606 -23.42 7.54 -5.39
CA VAL A 606 -23.91 6.54 -4.42
C VAL A 606 -24.93 7.16 -3.47
N ILE A 607 -24.74 8.43 -3.11
CA ILE A 607 -25.68 9.22 -2.32
C ILE A 607 -25.96 10.58 -2.97
N LYS A 608 -27.03 11.25 -2.55
CA LYS A 608 -27.37 12.63 -2.98
C LYS A 608 -27.80 13.46 -1.77
N ALA A 609 -27.37 14.71 -1.68
CA ALA A 609 -27.85 15.63 -0.64
C ALA A 609 -29.37 15.89 -0.76
N ALA A 610 -30.06 15.85 0.37
CA ALA A 610 -31.48 16.19 0.48
C ALA A 610 -31.66 17.68 0.90
N PRO A 611 -32.76 18.35 0.50
CA PRO A 611 -33.00 19.77 0.81
C PRO A 611 -33.01 20.13 2.30
N ASN A 612 -33.25 19.15 3.17
CA ASN A 612 -33.32 19.30 4.63
C ASN A 612 -31.99 18.96 5.35
N GLY A 613 -30.89 18.77 4.60
CA GLY A 613 -29.56 18.50 5.17
C GLY A 613 -29.27 17.02 5.48
N GLY A 614 -30.14 16.09 5.04
CA GLY A 614 -29.89 14.64 5.06
C GLY A 614 -29.36 14.11 3.72
N TYR A 615 -29.31 12.79 3.56
CA TYR A 615 -28.86 12.11 2.34
C TYR A 615 -29.89 11.11 1.84
N VAL A 616 -29.99 10.94 0.53
CA VAL A 616 -30.78 9.91 -0.14
C VAL A 616 -29.84 8.94 -0.84
N PHE A 617 -30.12 7.64 -0.76
CA PHE A 617 -29.40 6.64 -1.55
C PHE A 617 -29.65 6.85 -3.05
N GLY A 618 -28.58 6.84 -3.84
CA GLY A 618 -28.60 7.03 -5.28
C GLY A 618 -28.60 5.70 -6.03
N LYS A 619 -27.40 5.17 -6.28
CA LYS A 619 -27.17 3.89 -6.97
C LYS A 619 -26.00 3.15 -6.34
N ASN A 620 -25.99 1.82 -6.46
CA ASN A 620 -24.76 1.07 -6.22
C ASN A 620 -23.77 1.25 -7.37
N VAL A 621 -22.49 1.26 -7.02
CA VAL A 621 -21.37 1.19 -7.96
C VAL A 621 -20.74 -0.19 -7.77
N PRO A 622 -21.09 -1.19 -8.60
CA PRO A 622 -20.60 -2.55 -8.41
C PRO A 622 -19.09 -2.63 -8.65
N SER A 623 -18.38 -3.27 -7.74
CA SER A 623 -16.98 -3.66 -7.85
C SER A 623 -16.87 -5.13 -8.18
N ILE A 624 -15.76 -5.51 -8.80
CA ILE A 624 -15.60 -6.82 -9.41
C ILE A 624 -14.85 -7.78 -8.44
N GLN A 625 -14.06 -7.25 -7.50
CA GLN A 625 -13.16 -8.01 -6.61
C GLN A 625 -13.70 -8.36 -5.22
N ILE A 626 -14.98 -8.08 -4.94
CA ILE A 626 -15.52 -8.27 -3.60
C ILE A 626 -16.00 -9.71 -3.40
N SER A 627 -15.51 -10.35 -2.34
CA SER A 627 -16.02 -11.65 -1.93
C SER A 627 -17.53 -11.60 -1.63
N PRO A 628 -18.33 -12.61 -2.02
CA PRO A 628 -19.75 -12.65 -1.66
C PRO A 628 -19.99 -12.51 -0.15
N THR A 629 -19.07 -13.04 0.66
CA THR A 629 -19.07 -12.91 2.12
C THR A 629 -18.94 -11.45 2.55
N SER A 630 -18.05 -10.67 1.92
CA SER A 630 -17.87 -9.25 2.22
C SER A 630 -19.10 -8.42 1.88
N ARG A 631 -19.74 -8.69 0.73
CA ARG A 631 -21.03 -8.06 0.37
C ARG A 631 -22.10 -8.35 1.41
N PHE A 632 -22.24 -9.62 1.77
CA PHE A 632 -23.24 -10.06 2.74
C PHE A 632 -23.02 -9.42 4.12
N GLU A 633 -21.77 -9.35 4.59
CA GLU A 633 -21.44 -8.71 5.88
C GLU A 633 -21.70 -7.20 5.87
N ALA A 634 -21.41 -6.49 4.77
CA ALA A 634 -21.70 -5.06 4.65
C ALA A 634 -23.21 -4.77 4.65
N GLN A 635 -24.01 -5.53 3.87
CA GLN A 635 -25.47 -5.44 3.87
C GLN A 635 -26.03 -5.72 5.27
N LYS A 636 -25.58 -6.81 5.89
CA LYS A 636 -26.02 -7.25 7.22
C LYS A 636 -25.74 -6.22 8.30
N LEU A 637 -24.56 -5.60 8.30
CA LEU A 637 -24.24 -4.51 9.21
C LEU A 637 -25.18 -3.30 9.00
N GLY A 638 -25.39 -2.90 7.74
CA GLY A 638 -26.30 -1.82 7.37
C GLY A 638 -27.74 -2.08 7.85
N GLY A 639 -28.26 -3.28 7.61
CA GLY A 639 -29.61 -3.68 8.01
C GLY A 639 -29.81 -3.76 9.52
N ILE A 640 -28.82 -4.29 10.26
CA ILE A 640 -28.86 -4.34 11.72
C ILE A 640 -28.88 -2.92 12.30
N LEU A 641 -27.97 -2.04 11.86
CA LEU A 641 -27.93 -0.65 12.32
C LEU A 641 -29.20 0.11 11.95
N GLY A 642 -29.73 -0.08 10.74
CA GLY A 642 -30.99 0.53 10.32
C GLY A 642 -32.18 0.09 11.18
N THR A 643 -32.25 -1.20 11.52
CA THR A 643 -33.28 -1.75 12.41
C THR A 643 -33.19 -1.17 13.83
N LEU A 644 -31.97 -1.11 14.37
CA LEU A 644 -31.70 -0.53 15.69
C LEU A 644 -32.05 0.96 15.77
N TYR A 645 -31.82 1.71 14.70
CA TYR A 645 -32.11 3.13 14.61
C TYR A 645 -33.61 3.44 14.45
N LYS A 646 -34.32 2.60 13.67
CA LYS A 646 -35.78 2.65 13.57
C LYS A 646 -36.44 2.39 14.93
N GLY A 647 -35.97 1.36 15.61
CA GLY A 647 -36.45 0.94 16.92
C GLY A 647 -37.89 0.44 16.95
N LYS A 648 -38.45 0.39 18.16
CA LYS A 648 -39.80 -0.11 18.46
C LYS A 648 -40.50 0.83 19.44
N GLU A 649 -41.79 1.07 19.24
CA GLU A 649 -42.63 1.74 20.24
C GLU A 649 -43.04 0.77 21.35
N GLU A 650 -42.83 1.18 22.60
CA GLU A 650 -43.18 0.42 23.80
C GLU A 650 -43.64 1.40 24.89
N ASP A 651 -44.85 1.22 25.41
CA ASP A 651 -45.43 2.05 26.49
C ASP A 651 -45.35 3.58 26.26
N GLY A 652 -45.56 4.02 25.01
CA GLY A 652 -45.49 5.44 24.62
C GLY A 652 -44.08 6.01 24.52
N LYS A 653 -43.03 5.18 24.65
CA LYS A 653 -41.62 5.55 24.43
C LYS A 653 -41.02 4.74 23.29
N VAL A 654 -40.24 5.40 22.43
CA VAL A 654 -39.52 4.74 21.34
C VAL A 654 -38.21 4.17 21.88
N LEU A 655 -38.10 2.84 21.95
CA LEU A 655 -36.84 2.16 22.24
C LEU A 655 -36.05 2.02 20.93
N ARG A 656 -34.99 2.83 20.78
CA ARG A 656 -34.10 2.84 19.62
C ARG A 656 -32.68 3.22 20.02
N LEU A 657 -31.71 2.92 19.16
CA LEU A 657 -30.41 3.60 19.20
C LEU A 657 -30.57 5.00 18.61
N ASP A 658 -30.19 6.02 19.38
CA ASP A 658 -30.21 7.41 18.92
C ASP A 658 -28.83 7.88 18.43
N ASP A 659 -28.77 9.13 17.94
CA ASP A 659 -27.52 9.72 17.45
C ASP A 659 -26.43 9.75 18.54
N GLY A 660 -26.82 9.90 19.81
CA GLY A 660 -25.90 9.86 20.94
C GLY A 660 -25.29 8.46 21.14
N ASP A 661 -26.12 7.42 21.09
CA ASP A 661 -25.66 6.03 21.14
C ASP A 661 -24.65 5.73 20.01
N LEU A 662 -24.94 6.18 18.78
CA LEU A 662 -24.05 5.97 17.63
C LEU A 662 -22.72 6.74 17.76
N VAL A 663 -22.74 7.95 18.34
CA VAL A 663 -21.52 8.71 18.64
C VAL A 663 -20.65 7.98 19.66
N LEU A 664 -21.25 7.44 20.73
CA LEU A 664 -20.52 6.69 21.74
C LEU A 664 -19.94 5.38 21.17
N LEU A 665 -20.72 4.63 20.38
CA LEU A 665 -20.24 3.41 19.72
C LEU A 665 -19.08 3.65 18.76
N SER A 666 -19.14 4.74 17.98
CA SER A 666 -18.12 5.07 16.98
C SER A 666 -16.87 5.75 17.55
N SER A 667 -16.98 6.44 18.69
CA SER A 667 -15.91 7.32 19.21
C SER A 667 -15.40 6.97 20.60
N CYS A 668 -16.15 6.18 21.37
CA CYS A 668 -15.88 5.91 22.80
C CYS A 668 -15.61 4.44 23.12
N TRP A 669 -15.17 3.65 22.14
CA TRP A 669 -14.86 2.23 22.35
C TRP A 669 -13.46 2.00 22.95
N ARG A 670 -12.49 2.87 22.65
CA ARG A 670 -11.08 2.77 23.07
C ARG A 670 -10.60 4.10 23.64
N PRO A 671 -9.67 4.10 24.61
CA PRO A 671 -9.21 5.32 25.26
C PRO A 671 -8.52 6.28 24.27
N ARG A 672 -7.73 5.74 23.32
CA ARG A 672 -7.11 6.50 22.23
C ARG A 672 -8.12 7.24 21.35
N ASP A 673 -9.22 6.57 20.97
CA ASP A 673 -10.24 7.17 20.11
C ASP A 673 -11.01 8.26 20.85
N VAL A 674 -11.27 8.08 22.16
CA VAL A 674 -11.83 9.13 23.01
C VAL A 674 -10.87 10.30 23.07
N ALA A 675 -9.58 10.06 23.31
CA ALA A 675 -8.57 11.09 23.42
C ALA A 675 -8.46 11.93 22.14
N ALA A 676 -8.45 11.29 20.97
CA ALA A 676 -8.47 11.97 19.68
C ALA A 676 -9.75 12.79 19.47
N ALA A 677 -10.90 12.26 19.90
CA ALA A 677 -12.17 12.98 19.84
C ALA A 677 -12.19 14.23 20.74
N LEU A 678 -11.71 14.14 21.99
CA LEU A 678 -11.64 15.29 22.91
C LEU A 678 -10.58 16.31 22.45
N TYR A 679 -9.44 15.83 21.92
CA TYR A 679 -8.39 16.67 21.35
C TYR A 679 -8.94 17.61 20.27
N ILE A 680 -9.66 17.07 19.28
CA ILE A 680 -10.24 17.88 18.21
C ILE A 680 -11.31 18.86 18.73
N GLU A 681 -12.08 18.46 19.74
CA GLU A 681 -13.12 19.34 20.30
C GLU A 681 -12.55 20.52 21.09
N LEU A 682 -11.48 20.30 21.85
CA LEU A 682 -10.70 21.36 22.49
C LEU A 682 -10.00 22.26 21.45
N PHE A 683 -9.47 21.66 20.38
CA PHE A 683 -8.86 22.42 19.29
C PHE A 683 -9.88 23.31 18.57
N LEU A 684 -11.07 22.81 18.25
CA LEU A 684 -12.16 23.58 17.65
C LEU A 684 -12.61 24.74 18.56
N PHE A 685 -12.63 24.52 19.87
CA PHE A 685 -12.84 25.59 20.84
C PHE A 685 -11.77 26.69 20.70
N SER A 686 -10.48 26.34 20.79
CA SER A 686 -9.38 27.32 20.75
C SER A 686 -9.31 28.06 19.43
N LYS A 687 -9.69 27.41 18.32
CA LYS A 687 -9.67 27.99 16.98
C LYS A 687 -10.88 28.90 16.70
N GLU A 688 -12.10 28.52 17.08
CA GLU A 688 -13.31 29.26 16.70
C GLU A 688 -13.94 30.07 17.82
N LEU A 689 -14.00 29.55 19.05
CA LEU A 689 -14.74 30.19 20.14
C LEU A 689 -13.90 31.19 20.91
N PHE A 690 -12.63 30.88 21.18
CA PHE A 690 -11.74 31.78 21.91
C PHE A 690 -11.58 33.16 21.24
N PRO A 691 -11.39 33.28 19.91
CA PRO A 691 -11.33 34.58 19.24
C PRO A 691 -12.62 35.41 19.37
N LEU A 692 -13.79 34.76 19.36
CA LEU A 692 -15.08 35.44 19.54
C LEU A 692 -15.18 36.09 20.92
N VAL A 693 -14.83 35.34 21.97
CA VAL A 693 -14.85 35.84 23.35
C VAL A 693 -13.79 36.91 23.56
N SER A 694 -12.60 36.73 22.98
CA SER A 694 -11.50 37.71 23.01
C SER A 694 -11.88 39.04 22.39
N ALA A 695 -12.49 39.02 21.20
CA ALA A 695 -12.96 40.22 20.52
C ALA A 695 -13.97 41.01 21.36
N TYR A 696 -14.91 40.32 22.02
CA TYR A 696 -15.87 40.96 22.93
C TYR A 696 -15.18 41.57 24.15
N SER A 697 -14.23 40.86 24.77
CA SER A 697 -13.47 41.35 25.92
C SER A 697 -12.60 42.58 25.58
N ILE A 698 -11.96 42.60 24.40
CA ILE A 698 -11.18 43.76 23.92
C ILE A 698 -12.11 44.95 23.66
N ALA A 699 -13.23 44.74 22.97
CA ALA A 699 -14.21 45.81 22.73
C ALA A 699 -14.76 46.39 24.04
N TYR A 700 -14.95 45.54 25.06
CA TYR A 700 -15.33 45.96 26.41
C TYR A 700 -14.29 46.88 27.05
N ARG A 701 -13.01 46.48 27.04
CA ARG A 701 -11.90 47.25 27.63
C ARG A 701 -11.64 48.57 26.89
N ASP A 702 -11.77 48.56 25.58
CA ASP A 702 -11.55 49.73 24.71
C ASP A 702 -12.72 50.72 24.74
N GLY A 703 -13.81 50.43 25.46
CA GLY A 703 -15.01 51.28 25.51
C GLY A 703 -15.76 51.37 24.17
N LYS A 704 -15.59 50.39 23.26
CA LYS A 704 -16.26 50.34 21.96
C LYS A 704 -17.69 49.83 22.09
N SER A 705 -18.56 50.21 21.14
CA SER A 705 -19.95 49.72 21.08
C SER A 705 -19.99 48.18 21.00
N ARG A 706 -20.87 47.57 21.79
CA ARG A 706 -21.06 46.13 21.92
C ARG A 706 -22.46 45.76 21.48
N ASP A 707 -22.60 44.60 20.84
CA ASP A 707 -23.89 43.96 20.62
C ASP A 707 -23.91 42.62 21.37
N PRO A 708 -24.38 42.60 22.64
CA PRO A 708 -24.49 41.38 23.43
C PRO A 708 -25.41 40.34 22.78
N SER A 709 -26.49 40.78 22.10
CA SER A 709 -27.45 39.91 21.42
C SER A 709 -26.82 39.20 20.23
N ALA A 710 -26.14 39.93 19.34
CA ALA A 710 -25.43 39.32 18.22
C ALA A 710 -24.30 38.40 18.69
N THR A 711 -23.60 38.77 19.77
CA THR A 711 -22.54 37.94 20.35
C THR A 711 -23.09 36.64 20.92
N LEU A 712 -24.22 36.69 21.65
CA LEU A 712 -24.89 35.51 22.19
C LEU A 712 -25.35 34.56 21.08
N ILE A 713 -25.95 35.09 20.00
CA ILE A 713 -26.38 34.29 18.86
C ILE A 713 -25.17 33.61 18.20
N ARG A 714 -24.06 34.35 18.00
CA ARG A 714 -22.82 33.81 17.44
C ARG A 714 -22.19 32.75 18.34
N LEU A 715 -22.21 32.95 19.66
CA LEU A 715 -21.70 32.01 20.65
C LEU A 715 -22.47 30.69 20.57
N LEU A 716 -23.80 30.74 20.67
CA LEU A 716 -24.67 29.55 20.70
C LEU A 716 -24.65 28.78 19.39
N ARG A 717 -24.44 29.46 18.25
CA ARG A 717 -24.31 28.83 16.92
C ARG A 717 -22.88 28.40 16.57
N SER A 718 -21.90 28.71 17.41
CA SER A 718 -20.50 28.36 17.12
C SER A 718 -20.25 26.85 17.21
N LYS A 719 -19.34 26.34 16.38
CA LYS A 719 -18.93 24.93 16.47
C LYS A 719 -18.15 24.67 17.75
N GLY A 720 -17.37 25.64 18.23
CA GLY A 720 -16.64 25.54 19.49
C GLY A 720 -17.57 25.35 20.71
N HIS A 721 -18.71 26.03 20.77
CA HIS A 721 -19.69 25.82 21.84
C HIS A 721 -20.32 24.41 21.76
N THR A 722 -20.62 23.94 20.56
CA THR A 722 -21.11 22.57 20.32
C THR A 722 -20.05 21.53 20.67
N ALA A 723 -18.78 21.79 20.35
CA ALA A 723 -17.65 20.92 20.61
C ALA A 723 -17.42 20.69 22.11
N LEU A 724 -17.48 21.75 22.93
CA LEU A 724 -17.36 21.61 24.40
C LEU A 724 -18.49 20.76 25.01
N ASN A 725 -19.73 20.92 24.51
CA ASN A 725 -20.85 20.10 24.95
C ASN A 725 -20.71 18.63 24.52
N SER A 726 -20.21 18.40 23.32
CA SER A 726 -19.92 17.06 22.78
C SER A 726 -18.76 16.39 23.52
N LEU A 727 -17.72 17.14 23.90
CA LEU A 727 -16.63 16.69 24.76
C LEU A 727 -17.15 16.19 26.11
N ARG A 728 -17.99 16.99 26.77
CA ARG A 728 -18.65 16.60 28.02
C ARG A 728 -19.43 15.30 27.86
N PHE A 729 -20.25 15.20 26.80
CA PHE A 729 -21.06 14.02 26.52
C PHE A 729 -20.20 12.76 26.35
N LYS A 730 -19.12 12.83 25.56
CA LYS A 730 -18.23 11.69 25.33
C LYS A 730 -17.43 11.29 26.56
N PHE A 731 -16.93 12.25 27.34
CA PHE A 731 -16.20 11.93 28.57
C PHE A 731 -17.12 11.28 29.61
N ALA A 732 -18.32 11.83 29.82
CA ALA A 732 -19.31 11.21 30.70
C ALA A 732 -19.71 9.81 30.20
N GLY A 733 -19.87 9.65 28.88
CA GLY A 733 -20.09 8.36 28.24
C GLY A 733 -18.94 7.38 28.45
N TRP A 734 -17.68 7.81 28.33
CA TRP A 734 -16.51 6.97 28.57
C TRP A 734 -16.46 6.46 30.01
N VAL A 735 -16.56 7.37 31.00
CA VAL A 735 -16.49 7.03 32.43
C VAL A 735 -17.63 6.10 32.85
N SER A 736 -18.82 6.25 32.28
CA SER A 736 -19.99 5.43 32.59
C SER A 736 -20.11 4.14 31.77
N GLY A 737 -19.16 3.85 30.88
CA GLY A 737 -19.24 2.69 29.97
C GLY A 737 -20.35 2.81 28.93
N GLY A 738 -20.70 4.03 28.52
CA GLY A 738 -21.80 4.37 27.60
C GLY A 738 -21.74 3.67 26.25
N ALA A 739 -20.55 3.39 25.69
CA ALA A 739 -20.43 2.60 24.47
C ALA A 739 -20.86 1.14 24.69
N VAL A 740 -20.50 0.55 25.83
CA VAL A 740 -20.96 -0.80 26.23
C VAL A 740 -22.46 -0.77 26.51
N ALA A 741 -22.97 0.25 27.19
CA ALA A 741 -24.40 0.42 27.43
C ALA A 741 -25.21 0.54 26.14
N ALA A 742 -24.69 1.26 25.13
CA ALA A 742 -25.30 1.39 23.80
C ALA A 742 -25.28 0.06 23.04
N LYS A 743 -24.18 -0.70 23.11
CA LYS A 743 -24.12 -2.08 22.58
C LYS A 743 -25.21 -2.94 23.22
N ASP A 744 -25.30 -2.96 24.54
CA ASP A 744 -26.25 -3.81 25.28
C ASP A 744 -27.70 -3.37 25.06
N LYS A 745 -27.94 -2.06 24.93
CA LYS A 745 -29.22 -1.49 24.50
C LYS A 745 -29.61 -2.03 23.11
N GLY A 746 -28.68 -2.07 22.16
CA GLY A 746 -28.88 -2.65 20.84
C GLY A 746 -29.21 -4.15 20.90
N ALA A 747 -28.46 -4.93 21.66
CA ALA A 747 -28.71 -6.37 21.82
C ALA A 747 -30.10 -6.65 22.39
N ARG A 748 -30.50 -5.94 23.46
CA ARG A 748 -31.84 -6.05 24.06
C ARG A 748 -32.95 -5.67 23.10
N LEU A 749 -32.73 -4.65 22.26
CA LEU A 749 -33.71 -4.23 21.27
C LEU A 749 -33.90 -5.30 20.18
N LEU A 750 -32.82 -5.90 19.67
CA LEU A 750 -32.89 -6.99 18.69
C LEU A 750 -33.59 -8.23 19.26
N GLU A 751 -33.33 -8.54 20.53
CA GLU A 751 -34.04 -9.60 21.25
C GLU A 751 -35.55 -9.33 21.34
N LYS A 752 -35.95 -8.12 21.73
CA LYS A 752 -37.37 -7.69 21.77
C LYS A 752 -38.06 -7.65 20.40
N LEU A 753 -37.28 -7.54 19.33
CA LEU A 753 -37.74 -7.61 17.94
C LEU A 753 -37.79 -9.06 17.41
N GLY A 754 -37.40 -10.06 18.22
CA GLY A 754 -37.35 -11.46 17.81
C GLY A 754 -36.21 -11.78 16.83
N GLN A 755 -35.25 -10.86 16.66
CA GLN A 755 -34.15 -11.00 15.70
C GLN A 755 -32.91 -11.63 16.34
N ARG A 756 -33.02 -12.89 16.76
CA ARG A 756 -31.95 -13.59 17.49
C ARG A 756 -30.64 -13.70 16.69
N SER A 757 -30.71 -13.93 15.38
CA SER A 757 -29.51 -13.98 14.52
C SER A 757 -28.79 -12.63 14.52
N ALA A 758 -29.51 -11.56 14.21
CA ALA A 758 -28.96 -10.19 14.21
C ALA A 758 -28.33 -9.81 15.55
N MET A 759 -28.91 -10.25 16.68
CA MET A 759 -28.33 -10.04 18.00
C MET A 759 -26.98 -10.74 18.19
N LEU A 760 -26.84 -11.99 17.72
CA LEU A 760 -25.58 -12.72 17.78
C LEU A 760 -24.50 -12.03 16.92
N ASP A 761 -24.89 -11.59 15.73
CA ASP A 761 -24.01 -10.88 14.80
C ASP A 761 -23.57 -9.52 15.36
N TRP A 762 -24.50 -8.75 15.91
CA TRP A 762 -24.24 -7.51 16.63
C TRP A 762 -23.19 -7.72 17.73
N ASN A 763 -23.38 -8.73 18.58
CA ASN A 763 -22.42 -9.05 19.63
C ASN A 763 -21.05 -9.49 19.07
N ALA A 764 -21.04 -10.22 17.96
CA ALA A 764 -19.82 -10.68 17.30
C ALA A 764 -19.01 -9.53 16.67
N TYR A 765 -19.65 -8.45 16.22
CA TYR A 765 -18.95 -7.25 15.73
C TYR A 765 -18.15 -6.56 16.84
N TRP A 766 -18.72 -6.43 18.03
CA TRP A 766 -18.03 -5.82 19.17
C TRP A 766 -16.92 -6.71 19.74
N ALA A 767 -17.13 -8.03 19.78
CA ALA A 767 -16.09 -8.96 20.20
C ALA A 767 -14.82 -8.86 19.31
N SER A 768 -14.97 -8.61 18.00
CA SER A 768 -13.81 -8.37 17.13
C SER A 768 -13.11 -7.03 17.37
N GLN A 769 -13.83 -6.01 17.86
CA GLN A 769 -13.23 -4.72 18.23
C GLN A 769 -12.47 -4.81 19.57
N ASP A 770 -12.91 -5.67 20.49
CA ASP A 770 -12.23 -5.86 21.77
C ASP A 770 -10.82 -6.45 21.62
N ILE A 771 -10.57 -7.24 20.56
CA ILE A 771 -9.23 -7.75 20.22
C ILE A 771 -8.24 -6.61 19.91
N LEU A 772 -8.74 -5.44 19.51
CA LEU A 772 -7.92 -4.26 19.18
C LEU A 772 -7.63 -3.37 20.40
N LYS A 773 -8.12 -3.70 21.60
CA LYS A 773 -7.79 -2.97 22.84
C LYS A 773 -6.41 -3.42 23.33
N ARG A 774 -5.62 -2.46 23.79
CA ARG A 774 -4.28 -2.73 24.33
C ARG A 774 -4.14 -2.16 25.74
N GLU A 775 -3.53 -2.95 26.63
CA GLU A 775 -3.31 -2.54 28.03
C GLU A 775 -2.32 -1.37 28.16
N ASP A 776 -1.41 -1.18 27.19
CA ASP A 776 -0.48 -0.05 27.17
C ASP A 776 -1.13 1.26 26.72
N GLU A 777 -2.20 1.20 25.90
CA GLU A 777 -2.98 2.38 25.52
C GLU A 777 -3.77 2.96 26.71
N GLU A 778 -4.44 2.10 27.49
CA GLU A 778 -5.22 2.52 28.66
C GLU A 778 -4.35 3.27 29.67
N LYS A 779 -3.17 2.72 30.01
CA LYS A 779 -2.23 3.35 30.96
C LYS A 779 -1.78 4.75 30.55
N VAL A 780 -1.60 5.00 29.25
CA VAL A 780 -1.12 6.30 28.76
C VAL A 780 -2.27 7.30 28.63
N PHE A 781 -3.39 6.87 28.06
CA PHE A 781 -4.46 7.80 27.72
C PHE A 781 -5.40 8.10 28.87
N ASP A 782 -5.54 7.25 29.90
CA ASP A 782 -6.46 7.51 31.02
C ASP A 782 -6.13 8.81 31.77
N ASP A 783 -4.85 9.05 32.08
CA ASP A 783 -4.42 10.29 32.74
C ASP A 783 -4.65 11.52 31.85
N LEU A 784 -4.35 11.40 30.56
CA LEU A 784 -4.57 12.47 29.58
C LEU A 784 -6.06 12.77 29.38
N LEU A 785 -6.92 11.75 29.41
CA LEU A 785 -8.37 11.91 29.31
C LEU A 785 -8.93 12.69 30.50
N ILE A 786 -8.47 12.38 31.72
CA ILE A 786 -8.87 13.12 32.92
C ILE A 786 -8.42 14.58 32.83
N GLU A 787 -7.18 14.82 32.38
CA GLU A 787 -6.65 16.17 32.21
C GLU A 787 -7.43 16.99 31.17
N MET A 788 -7.65 16.43 29.98
CA MET A 788 -8.45 17.05 28.91
C MET A 788 -9.89 17.32 29.36
N ALA A 789 -10.50 16.36 30.07
CA ALA A 789 -11.84 16.52 30.60
C ALA A 789 -11.90 17.65 31.63
N ARG A 790 -10.96 17.71 32.58
CA ARG A 790 -10.87 18.79 33.56
C ARG A 790 -10.81 20.15 32.86
N LEU A 791 -9.90 20.31 31.90
CA LEU A 791 -9.73 21.56 31.16
C LEU A 791 -10.98 21.92 30.34
N GLY A 792 -11.56 20.95 29.63
CA GLY A 792 -12.77 21.15 28.84
C GLY A 792 -14.00 21.52 29.68
N HIS A 793 -14.18 20.90 30.85
CA HIS A 793 -15.29 21.20 31.76
C HIS A 793 -15.13 22.58 32.42
N GLN A 794 -13.91 22.94 32.84
CA GLN A 794 -13.64 24.29 33.38
C GLN A 794 -13.84 25.36 32.31
N MET A 795 -13.43 25.09 31.07
CA MET A 795 -13.63 26.01 29.96
C MET A 795 -15.12 26.17 29.63
N LEU A 796 -15.85 25.05 29.52
CA LEU A 796 -17.29 25.09 29.31
C LEU A 796 -17.96 25.89 30.42
N PHE A 797 -17.64 25.62 31.70
CA PHE A 797 -18.15 26.41 32.81
C PHE A 797 -17.92 27.92 32.63
N ALA A 798 -16.72 28.35 32.27
CA ALA A 798 -16.42 29.76 32.02
C ALA A 798 -17.23 30.35 30.84
N ILE A 799 -17.45 29.58 29.77
CA ILE A 799 -18.30 29.98 28.64
C ILE A 799 -19.77 30.10 29.04
N ILE A 800 -20.26 29.22 29.91
CA ILE A 800 -21.61 29.31 30.46
C ILE A 800 -21.77 30.59 31.29
N LEU A 801 -20.76 30.94 32.11
CA LEU A 801 -20.76 32.21 32.83
C LEU A 801 -20.77 33.41 31.89
N PHE A 802 -20.06 33.31 30.77
CA PHE A 802 -20.10 34.33 29.73
C PHE A 802 -21.48 34.42 29.05
N GLU A 803 -22.17 33.31 28.82
CA GLU A 803 -23.55 33.29 28.35
C GLU A 803 -24.50 34.01 29.32
N VAL A 804 -24.37 33.72 30.63
CA VAL A 804 -25.14 34.40 31.68
C VAL A 804 -24.87 35.90 31.68
N HIS A 805 -23.61 36.32 31.53
CA HIS A 805 -23.24 37.73 31.40
C HIS A 805 -23.91 38.39 30.18
N LEU A 806 -23.83 37.77 29.00
CA LEU A 806 -24.45 38.32 27.79
C LEU A 806 -25.97 38.46 27.94
N LYS A 807 -26.64 37.43 28.48
CA LYS A 807 -28.09 37.48 28.76
C LYS A 807 -28.45 38.57 29.77
N ALA A 808 -27.63 38.76 30.81
CA ALA A 808 -27.82 39.82 31.79
C ALA A 808 -27.63 41.22 31.16
N ALA A 809 -26.62 41.39 30.31
CA ALA A 809 -26.36 42.65 29.59
C ALA A 809 -27.48 43.00 28.58
N ILE A 810 -28.12 42.00 27.97
CA ILE A 810 -29.31 42.21 27.13
C ILE A 810 -30.47 42.72 27.98
N ALA A 811 -30.72 42.08 29.13
CA ALA A 811 -31.81 42.43 30.03
C ALA A 811 -31.65 43.83 30.69
N THR A 812 -30.43 44.38 30.76
CA THR A 812 -30.15 45.71 31.31
C THR A 812 -30.16 46.84 30.26
N SER A 813 -30.16 46.53 28.96
CA SER A 813 -30.35 47.52 27.89
C SER A 813 -31.78 48.08 27.87
N GLU A 814 -31.98 49.33 27.42
CA GLU A 814 -33.06 50.29 27.80
C GLU A 814 -34.55 49.83 27.80
N HIS A 815 -34.91 48.61 27.46
CA HIS A 815 -36.29 48.09 27.48
C HIS A 815 -36.39 46.77 28.27
N ARG A 816 -36.57 46.85 29.60
CA ARG A 816 -36.85 45.68 30.46
C ARG A 816 -38.12 44.95 30.02
N ASN A 817 -37.99 43.70 29.58
CA ASN A 817 -39.12 42.82 29.31
C ASN A 817 -39.07 41.59 30.23
N VAL A 818 -40.21 41.13 30.75
CA VAL A 818 -40.31 40.00 31.71
C VAL A 818 -39.72 38.69 31.14
N ALA A 819 -39.70 38.56 29.81
CA ALA A 819 -39.11 37.42 29.11
C ALA A 819 -37.58 37.34 29.27
N ASP A 820 -36.89 38.48 29.41
CA ASP A 820 -35.42 38.54 29.47
C ASP A 820 -34.89 38.17 30.86
N GLU A 821 -35.62 38.54 31.93
CA GLU A 821 -35.31 38.10 33.30
C GLU A 821 -35.46 36.58 33.48
N LYS A 822 -36.49 35.99 32.86
CA LYS A 822 -36.69 34.53 32.85
C LYS A 822 -35.53 33.81 32.14
N SER A 823 -35.05 34.35 31.01
CA SER A 823 -33.92 33.81 30.25
C SER A 823 -32.61 33.78 31.05
N VAL A 824 -32.35 34.82 31.86
CA VAL A 824 -31.20 34.87 32.78
C VAL A 824 -31.37 33.85 33.92
N GLY A 825 -32.57 33.73 34.49
CA GLY A 825 -32.90 32.73 35.51
C GLY A 825 -32.72 31.29 35.03
N ASP A 826 -33.14 30.99 33.80
CA ASP A 826 -32.98 29.68 33.16
C ASP A 826 -31.50 29.36 32.90
N ALA A 827 -30.70 30.34 32.47
CA ALA A 827 -29.26 30.17 32.26
C ALA A 827 -28.51 29.92 33.57
N LEU A 828 -28.88 30.62 34.66
CA LEU A 828 -28.34 30.38 36.00
C LEU A 828 -28.69 28.98 36.50
N LEU A 829 -29.94 28.54 36.36
CA LEU A 829 -30.37 27.21 36.75
C LEU A 829 -29.59 26.13 35.98
N TRP A 830 -29.41 26.32 34.67
CA TRP A 830 -28.62 25.42 33.85
C TRP A 830 -27.15 25.39 34.27
N THR A 831 -26.56 26.53 34.67
CA THR A 831 -25.18 26.62 35.19
C THR A 831 -25.02 25.82 36.49
N LEU A 832 -25.98 25.92 37.41
CA LEU A 832 -25.99 25.16 38.66
C LEU A 832 -26.12 23.66 38.41
N ASN A 833 -27.05 23.26 37.52
CA ASN A 833 -27.23 21.86 37.13
C ASN A 833 -25.99 21.30 36.44
N PHE A 834 -25.32 22.09 35.60
CA PHE A 834 -24.05 21.72 34.97
C PHE A 834 -22.98 21.44 36.03
N PHE A 835 -22.83 22.34 37.01
CA PHE A 835 -21.84 22.18 38.09
C PHE A 835 -22.07 20.90 38.90
N GLU A 836 -23.33 20.65 39.30
CA GLU A 836 -23.68 19.42 40.01
C GLU A 836 -23.42 18.17 39.16
N SER A 837 -23.78 18.21 37.88
CA SER A 837 -23.55 17.09 36.96
C SER A 837 -22.06 16.79 36.80
N ALA A 838 -21.22 17.81 36.63
CA ALA A 838 -19.78 17.63 36.47
C ALA A 838 -19.14 16.97 37.71
N ASN A 839 -19.52 17.40 38.91
CA ASN A 839 -19.06 16.78 40.15
C ASN A 839 -19.53 15.34 40.32
N ARG A 840 -20.72 14.98 39.82
CA ARG A 840 -21.22 13.59 39.84
C ARG A 840 -20.47 12.70 38.84
N THR A 841 -20.09 13.22 37.68
CA THR A 841 -19.36 12.46 36.65
C THR A 841 -17.96 12.09 37.10
N GLN A 842 -17.18 13.06 37.61
CA GLN A 842 -15.85 12.81 38.15
C GLN A 842 -15.50 13.91 39.16
N PRO A 843 -15.26 13.59 40.45
CA PRO A 843 -14.82 14.57 41.43
C PRO A 843 -13.51 15.24 41.01
N GLY A 844 -13.44 16.58 41.11
CA GLY A 844 -12.23 17.34 40.80
C GLY A 844 -12.13 17.88 39.36
N LEU A 845 -13.15 17.71 38.52
CA LEU A 845 -13.20 18.35 37.19
C LEU A 845 -13.23 19.89 37.29
N LEU A 846 -13.92 20.44 38.29
CA LEU A 846 -14.04 21.89 38.51
C LEU A 846 -13.15 22.34 39.68
N SER A 847 -12.59 23.56 39.59
CA SER A 847 -11.63 24.07 40.56
C SER A 847 -12.32 24.61 41.84
N ALA A 848 -11.55 24.78 42.92
CA ALA A 848 -12.03 25.45 44.13
C ALA A 848 -12.46 26.91 43.87
N ASN A 849 -11.93 27.55 42.84
CA ASN A 849 -12.36 28.89 42.43
C ASN A 849 -13.72 28.85 41.70
N ASP A 850 -13.99 27.80 40.93
CA ASP A 850 -15.29 27.59 40.27
C ASP A 850 -16.39 27.33 41.32
N GLN A 851 -16.07 26.58 42.39
CA GLN A 851 -16.96 26.43 43.55
C GLN A 851 -17.34 27.78 44.18
N LYS A 852 -16.37 28.67 44.40
CA LYS A 852 -16.63 30.02 44.92
C LYS A 852 -17.48 30.85 43.96
N ALA A 853 -17.29 30.70 42.64
CA ALA A 853 -18.13 31.37 41.64
C ALA A 853 -19.56 30.84 41.68
N VAL A 854 -19.77 29.53 41.84
CA VAL A 854 -21.10 28.93 42.00
C VAL A 854 -21.81 29.44 43.25
N SER A 855 -21.14 29.51 44.40
CA SER A 855 -21.74 30.07 45.62
C SER A 855 -22.21 31.51 45.40
N ARG A 856 -21.43 32.33 44.69
CA ARG A 856 -21.84 33.70 44.32
C ARG A 856 -23.04 33.74 43.37
N LEU A 857 -23.15 32.79 42.44
CA LEU A 857 -24.30 32.69 41.52
C LEU A 857 -25.57 32.24 42.25
N GLN A 858 -25.44 31.36 43.25
CA GLN A 858 -26.55 30.98 44.14
C GLN A 858 -27.05 32.19 44.95
N ASP A 859 -26.14 33.02 45.45
CA ASP A 859 -26.49 34.28 46.12
C ASP A 859 -27.15 35.29 45.16
N LEU A 860 -26.66 35.42 43.92
CA LEU A 860 -27.26 36.30 42.91
C LEU A 860 -28.67 35.87 42.49
N ARG A 861 -28.92 34.56 42.40
CA ARG A 861 -30.24 33.99 42.11
C ARG A 861 -31.26 34.30 43.20
N THR A 862 -30.84 34.40 44.45
CA THR A 862 -31.74 34.68 45.59
C THR A 862 -31.98 36.19 45.81
N LYS A 863 -31.13 37.07 45.25
CA LYS A 863 -31.17 38.54 45.47
C LYS A 863 -31.59 39.38 44.24
N ASN A 864 -32.22 38.78 43.22
CA ASN A 864 -32.76 39.46 42.02
C ASN A 864 -31.76 40.37 41.26
N PHE A 865 -30.52 39.91 41.03
CA PHE A 865 -29.52 40.56 40.16
C PHE A 865 -29.13 42.04 40.46
N ASN A 866 -29.70 42.67 41.49
CA ASN A 866 -29.48 44.08 41.83
C ASN A 866 -28.03 44.40 42.23
N ASP A 867 -27.26 43.39 42.69
CA ASP A 867 -25.86 43.51 43.11
C ASP A 867 -24.85 43.07 42.01
N TYR A 868 -25.30 42.87 40.77
CA TYR A 868 -24.43 42.41 39.68
C TYR A 868 -23.41 43.48 39.27
N ARG A 869 -22.13 43.23 39.58
CA ARG A 869 -21.01 44.06 39.12
C ARG A 869 -20.42 43.50 37.83
N GLU A 870 -20.83 44.07 36.71
CA GLU A 870 -20.44 43.67 35.35
C GLU A 870 -18.92 43.58 35.19
N ASP A 871 -18.17 44.61 35.59
CA ASP A 871 -16.71 44.68 35.45
C ASP A 871 -15.96 43.54 36.18
N ALA A 872 -16.33 43.30 37.44
CA ALA A 872 -15.66 42.29 38.27
C ALA A 872 -15.97 40.87 37.79
N PHE A 873 -17.20 40.64 37.32
CA PHE A 873 -17.64 39.36 36.80
C PHE A 873 -16.98 39.04 35.46
N LEU A 874 -16.95 40.00 34.53
CA LEU A 874 -16.32 39.82 33.22
C LEU A 874 -14.80 39.67 33.33
N THR A 875 -14.15 40.42 34.24
CA THR A 875 -12.71 40.28 34.51
C THR A 875 -12.37 38.87 34.99
N TYR A 876 -13.17 38.30 35.90
CA TYR A 876 -12.99 36.93 36.39
C TYR A 876 -13.16 35.89 35.27
N ILE A 877 -14.23 35.99 34.46
CA ILE A 877 -14.47 35.11 33.32
C ILE A 877 -13.27 35.14 32.37
N TRP A 878 -12.82 36.34 32.01
CA TRP A 878 -11.75 36.52 31.04
C TRP A 878 -10.41 35.96 31.53
N GLN A 879 -10.01 36.26 32.77
CA GLN A 879 -8.77 35.73 33.36
C GLN A 879 -8.78 34.20 33.38
N ASN A 880 -9.93 33.58 33.66
CA ASN A 880 -10.07 32.13 33.62
C ASN A 880 -9.98 31.57 32.20
N ILE A 881 -10.64 32.18 31.22
CA ILE A 881 -10.60 31.75 29.82
C ILE A 881 -9.17 31.87 29.25
N GLU A 882 -8.45 32.96 29.52
CA GLU A 882 -7.04 33.11 29.10
C GLU A 882 -6.12 32.06 29.73
N ARG A 883 -6.26 31.84 31.05
CA ARG A 883 -5.48 30.81 31.77
C ARG A 883 -5.74 29.42 31.18
N LEU A 884 -7.01 29.04 31.07
CA LEU A 884 -7.41 27.73 30.59
C LEU A 884 -7.03 27.53 29.12
N ASN A 885 -7.07 28.56 28.27
CA ASN A 885 -6.65 28.44 26.88
C ASN A 885 -5.14 28.15 26.76
N ARG A 886 -4.30 28.71 27.64
CA ARG A 886 -2.88 28.35 27.72
C ARG A 886 -2.67 26.91 28.15
N GLU A 887 -3.34 26.48 29.23
CA GLU A 887 -3.27 25.09 29.72
C GLU A 887 -3.78 24.08 28.67
N ILE A 888 -4.83 24.43 27.92
CA ILE A 888 -5.33 23.64 26.79
C ILE A 888 -4.25 23.52 25.72
N GLY A 889 -3.55 24.60 25.35
CA GLY A 889 -2.46 24.56 24.38
C GLY A 889 -1.36 23.57 24.75
N ASP A 890 -0.90 23.60 26.01
CA ASP A 890 0.13 22.68 26.51
C ASP A 890 -0.37 21.23 26.53
N CYS A 891 -1.62 21.01 26.96
CA CYS A 891 -2.25 19.69 26.97
C CYS A 891 -2.39 19.12 25.55
N LEU A 892 -2.87 19.92 24.59
CA LEU A 892 -3.01 19.51 23.19
C LEU A 892 -1.66 19.09 22.57
N SER A 893 -0.57 19.80 22.89
CA SER A 893 0.78 19.45 22.40
C SER A 893 1.22 18.05 22.89
N ARG A 894 0.99 17.75 24.18
CA ARG A 894 1.30 16.44 24.78
C ARG A 894 0.43 15.33 24.18
N VAL A 895 -0.88 15.53 24.11
CA VAL A 895 -1.83 14.53 23.58
C VAL A 895 -1.53 14.24 22.11
N ARG A 896 -1.22 15.27 21.30
CA ARG A 896 -0.82 15.07 19.90
C ARG A 896 0.39 14.18 19.77
N THR A 897 1.39 14.37 20.61
CA THR A 897 2.63 13.57 20.60
C THR A 897 2.32 12.09 20.90
N GLU A 898 1.53 11.81 21.93
CA GLU A 898 1.13 10.43 22.27
C GLU A 898 0.24 9.80 21.21
N LEU A 899 -0.72 10.54 20.65
CA LEU A 899 -1.54 10.06 19.52
C LEU A 899 -0.66 9.66 18.33
N GLN A 900 0.32 10.49 17.95
CA GLN A 900 1.27 10.17 16.88
C GLN A 900 2.11 8.92 17.20
N ILE A 901 2.59 8.78 18.44
CA ILE A 901 3.35 7.59 18.87
C ILE A 901 2.51 6.32 18.68
N PHE A 902 1.24 6.33 19.08
CA PHE A 902 0.36 5.16 18.96
C PHE A 902 -0.22 4.95 17.56
N GLU A 903 -0.32 5.98 16.73
CA GLU A 903 -0.65 5.86 15.29
C GLU A 903 0.50 5.24 14.49
N LEU A 904 1.75 5.52 14.87
CA LEU A 904 2.96 5.00 14.21
C LEU A 904 3.36 3.59 14.67
N ARG A 905 2.79 3.08 15.77
CA ARG A 905 3.05 1.74 16.35
C ARG A 905 2.33 0.58 15.62
N GLY A 906 2.36 0.58 14.29
CA GLY A 906 2.55 -0.70 13.59
C GLY A 906 3.92 -1.24 14.02
N ASP A 907 4.10 -2.57 14.10
CA ASP A 907 5.31 -3.22 14.66
C ASP A 907 6.56 -2.35 14.48
N SER A 908 7.09 -1.82 15.59
CA SER A 908 8.25 -0.92 15.58
C SER A 908 9.34 -1.46 16.50
N VAL A 909 10.59 -1.26 16.08
CA VAL A 909 11.78 -1.64 16.81
C VAL A 909 12.40 -0.39 17.41
N THR A 910 12.47 -0.31 18.73
CA THR A 910 13.10 0.79 19.45
C THR A 910 14.57 0.47 19.76
N TYR A 911 15.44 1.44 19.55
CA TYR A 911 16.87 1.28 19.80
C TYR A 911 17.29 1.94 21.11
N SER A 912 18.30 1.36 21.74
CA SER A 912 18.84 1.84 23.03
C SER A 912 20.17 2.56 22.87
N HIS A 913 21.02 2.09 21.95
CA HIS A 913 22.35 2.64 21.71
C HIS A 913 22.62 2.69 20.21
N MET A 914 23.42 3.65 19.81
CA MET A 914 23.94 3.80 18.45
C MET A 914 25.45 3.93 18.49
N ILE A 915 26.12 3.25 17.56
CA ILE A 915 27.54 3.43 17.25
C ILE A 915 27.63 4.02 15.85
N TYR A 916 28.27 5.17 15.72
CA TYR A 916 28.81 5.63 14.46
C TYR A 916 30.28 5.27 14.42
N TYR A 917 30.77 4.65 13.34
CA TYR A 917 32.22 4.52 13.12
C TYR A 917 32.62 5.03 11.75
N ASP A 918 33.89 5.39 11.61
CA ASP A 918 34.51 5.93 10.40
C ASP A 918 35.97 5.44 10.29
N ILE A 919 36.39 5.08 9.07
CA ILE A 919 37.77 4.67 8.76
C ILE A 919 38.57 5.91 8.36
N VAL A 920 39.52 6.32 9.20
CA VAL A 920 40.32 7.51 8.95
C VAL A 920 41.20 7.31 7.70
N ASP A 921 41.13 8.28 6.78
CA ASP A 921 41.80 8.25 5.47
C ASP A 921 41.41 7.06 4.57
N SER A 922 40.15 6.64 4.60
CA SER A 922 39.62 5.51 3.80
C SER A 922 39.94 5.56 2.29
N THR A 923 40.10 6.77 1.73
CA THR A 923 40.38 7.02 0.30
C THR A 923 41.87 7.20 -0.03
N ALA A 924 42.74 7.13 0.99
CA ALA A 924 44.18 7.40 0.91
C ALA A 924 44.53 8.86 0.51
N THR A 925 43.64 9.82 0.76
CA THR A 925 43.82 11.23 0.38
C THR A 925 44.97 11.87 1.15
N LYS A 926 45.10 11.59 2.45
CA LYS A 926 46.21 12.09 3.27
C LYS A 926 47.53 11.45 2.84
N ARG A 927 47.52 10.14 2.59
CA ARG A 927 48.71 9.42 2.08
C ARG A 927 49.22 9.90 0.73
N VAL A 928 48.32 10.21 -0.21
CA VAL A 928 48.69 10.78 -1.51
C VAL A 928 49.41 12.12 -1.33
N ARG A 929 48.93 12.98 -0.43
CA ARG A 929 49.58 14.27 -0.12
C ARG A 929 50.96 14.11 0.51
N GLU A 930 51.19 13.02 1.24
CA GLU A 930 52.45 12.70 1.89
C GLU A 930 53.42 11.90 1.00
N GLY A 931 53.06 11.59 -0.25
CA GLY A 931 53.91 10.86 -1.20
C GLY A 931 54.18 9.39 -0.83
N ARG A 932 53.29 8.76 -0.05
CA ARG A 932 53.43 7.36 0.41
C ARG A 932 52.77 6.37 -0.55
N GLU A 933 53.12 5.08 -0.42
CA GLU A 933 52.52 3.98 -1.18
C GLU A 933 50.99 3.89 -0.95
N VAL A 934 50.22 3.76 -2.03
CA VAL A 934 48.75 3.84 -2.04
C VAL A 934 48.09 2.52 -2.43
N GLY A 935 48.74 1.70 -3.26
CA GLY A 935 48.18 0.48 -3.82
C GLY A 935 47.94 -0.58 -2.75
N GLU A 936 48.96 -0.92 -1.97
CA GLU A 936 48.85 -1.88 -0.86
C GLU A 936 47.92 -1.36 0.25
N TYR A 937 47.93 -0.05 0.49
CA TYR A 937 47.05 0.57 1.48
C TYR A 937 45.56 0.44 1.09
N ARG A 938 45.21 0.70 -0.18
CA ARG A 938 43.82 0.52 -0.66
C ARG A 938 43.35 -0.92 -0.58
N VAL A 939 44.23 -1.88 -0.89
CA VAL A 939 43.93 -3.31 -0.72
C VAL A 939 43.70 -3.65 0.75
N ARG A 940 44.46 -3.06 1.67
CA ARG A 940 44.28 -3.23 3.10
C ARG A 940 42.95 -2.64 3.59
N ILE A 941 42.58 -1.44 3.14
CA ILE A 941 41.28 -0.81 3.44
C ILE A 941 40.12 -1.69 2.96
N ALA A 942 40.19 -2.23 1.74
CA ALA A 942 39.17 -3.12 1.21
C ALA A 942 38.98 -4.37 2.09
N LYS A 943 40.10 -5.03 2.45
CA LYS A 943 40.08 -6.20 3.37
C LYS A 943 39.53 -5.86 4.75
N THR A 944 39.86 -4.68 5.28
CA THR A 944 39.31 -4.20 6.55
C THR A 944 37.80 -4.01 6.47
N LYS A 945 37.28 -3.38 5.41
CA LYS A 945 35.84 -3.20 5.20
C LYS A 945 35.12 -4.56 5.14
N GLU A 946 35.68 -5.53 4.42
CA GLU A 946 35.17 -6.91 4.39
C GLU A 946 35.15 -7.57 5.77
N ALA A 947 36.21 -7.38 6.58
CA ALA A 947 36.29 -7.91 7.93
C ALA A 947 35.23 -7.30 8.86
N ILE A 948 35.02 -5.98 8.80
CA ILE A 948 33.98 -5.29 9.60
C ILE A 948 32.59 -5.77 9.22
N ASN A 949 32.32 -5.89 7.92
CA ASN A 949 31.05 -6.41 7.42
C ASN A 949 30.79 -7.86 7.88
N SER A 950 31.82 -8.69 7.91
CA SER A 950 31.74 -10.06 8.45
C SER A 950 31.43 -10.08 9.95
N ILE A 951 32.05 -9.18 10.73
CA ILE A 951 31.76 -9.00 12.17
C ILE A 951 30.30 -8.62 12.37
N LEU A 952 29.81 -7.60 11.64
CA LEU A 952 28.42 -7.13 11.75
C LEU A 952 27.41 -8.22 11.39
N THR A 953 27.61 -8.90 10.27
CA THR A 953 26.74 -10.01 9.83
C THR A 953 26.62 -11.10 10.89
N LYS A 954 27.74 -11.44 11.54
CA LYS A 954 27.75 -12.44 12.61
C LYS A 954 26.98 -11.94 13.83
N MET A 955 27.21 -10.70 14.25
CA MET A 955 26.53 -10.10 15.40
C MET A 955 25.02 -9.95 15.17
N GLU A 956 24.59 -9.56 13.97
CA GLU A 956 23.17 -9.46 13.58
C GLU A 956 22.46 -10.81 13.68
N ARG A 957 23.09 -11.89 13.19
CA ARG A 957 22.56 -13.26 13.31
C ARG A 957 22.42 -13.70 14.76
N GLU A 958 23.41 -13.41 15.59
CA GLU A 958 23.38 -13.74 17.02
C GLU A 958 22.31 -12.93 17.76
N ALA A 959 22.15 -11.63 17.44
CA ALA A 959 21.09 -10.80 18.00
C ALA A 959 19.69 -11.31 17.63
N THR A 960 19.51 -11.72 16.37
CA THR A 960 18.25 -12.29 15.88
C THR A 960 17.87 -13.56 16.65
N ALA A 961 18.84 -14.43 16.92
CA ALA A 961 18.63 -15.64 17.73
C ALA A 961 18.17 -15.32 19.16
N ASP A 962 18.61 -14.18 19.71
CA ASP A 962 18.24 -13.69 21.04
C ASP A 962 16.92 -12.88 21.09
N LYS A 963 16.22 -12.73 19.95
CA LYS A 963 15.04 -11.86 19.75
C LYS A 963 15.34 -10.36 19.95
N GLU A 964 16.54 -9.95 19.60
CA GLU A 964 17.03 -8.57 19.60
C GLU A 964 17.45 -8.18 18.17
N GLU A 965 17.70 -6.91 17.91
CA GLU A 965 18.12 -6.41 16.59
C GLU A 965 19.40 -5.58 16.70
N ILE A 966 20.31 -5.81 15.76
CA ILE A 966 21.40 -4.91 15.41
C ILE A 966 21.08 -4.43 14.00
N TYR A 967 21.02 -3.12 13.79
CA TYR A 967 20.58 -2.54 12.52
C TYR A 967 21.60 -1.53 11.97
N CYS A 968 22.04 -1.71 10.73
CA CYS A 968 22.95 -0.80 10.06
C CYS A 968 22.16 0.14 9.11
N TRP A 969 22.07 1.43 9.42
CA TRP A 969 21.18 2.36 8.70
C TRP A 969 21.72 2.84 7.35
N ASN A 970 23.02 3.09 7.23
CA ASN A 970 23.66 3.63 6.02
C ASN A 970 24.63 2.60 5.38
N GLY A 971 24.19 1.36 5.23
CA GLY A 971 24.92 0.34 4.51
C GLY A 971 24.73 -1.04 5.09
N ASP A 972 24.24 -1.97 4.28
CA ASP A 972 24.12 -3.38 4.64
C ASP A 972 25.50 -4.03 4.86
N ALA A 973 25.51 -5.33 5.13
CA ALA A 973 26.71 -6.16 5.24
C ALA A 973 27.55 -6.24 3.93
N GLN A 974 27.14 -5.59 2.84
CA GLN A 974 27.84 -5.55 1.55
C GLN A 974 28.32 -4.14 1.19
N SER A 975 27.90 -3.12 1.93
CA SER A 975 28.27 -1.73 1.70
C SER A 975 29.79 -1.49 1.78
N THR A 976 30.30 -0.76 0.78
CA THR A 976 31.69 -0.26 0.71
C THR A 976 31.89 1.03 1.50
N ASN A 977 30.87 1.49 2.24
CA ASN A 977 30.94 2.73 3.00
C ASN A 977 32.06 2.66 4.04
N ASP A 978 32.79 3.74 4.13
CA ASP A 978 33.86 3.97 5.09
C ASP A 978 33.34 4.39 6.47
N ALA A 979 32.09 4.84 6.55
CA ALA A 979 31.42 5.14 7.81
C ALA A 979 30.04 4.48 7.92
N LYS A 980 29.69 3.97 9.11
CA LYS A 980 28.36 3.38 9.37
C LYS A 980 27.73 3.80 10.70
N PHE A 981 26.40 3.91 10.70
CA PHE A 981 25.55 3.99 11.89
C PHE A 981 24.98 2.61 12.21
N ILE A 982 25.24 2.12 13.41
CA ILE A 982 24.85 0.80 13.89
C ILE A 982 23.99 0.98 15.14
N PHE A 983 22.75 0.51 15.09
CA PHE A 983 21.77 0.63 16.16
C PHE A 983 21.61 -0.71 16.89
N PHE A 984 21.43 -0.65 18.21
CA PHE A 984 21.32 -1.82 19.09
C PHE A 984 20.05 -1.74 19.94
N THR A 985 19.19 -2.76 19.85
CA THR A 985 18.02 -2.87 20.73
C THR A 985 18.42 -3.21 22.16
N GLY A 986 17.61 -2.76 23.11
CA GLY A 986 17.88 -2.90 24.55
C GLY A 986 16.71 -3.48 25.33
N ARG A 987 15.98 -4.46 24.77
CA ARG A 987 14.81 -5.04 25.47
C ARG A 987 15.22 -5.82 26.72
N ARG A 988 16.44 -6.37 26.76
CA ARG A 988 17.06 -6.98 27.94
C ARG A 988 18.11 -6.07 28.60
N LEU A 989 18.02 -5.92 29.92
CA LEU A 989 18.96 -5.13 30.73
C LEU A 989 20.42 -5.61 30.50
N GLY A 990 21.27 -4.70 30.04
CA GLY A 990 22.71 -4.96 29.81
C GLY A 990 23.08 -5.72 28.53
N PHE A 991 22.11 -6.07 27.67
CA PHE A 991 22.37 -6.76 26.40
C PHE A 991 23.01 -5.85 25.36
N SER A 992 22.44 -4.66 25.12
CA SER A 992 22.95 -3.69 24.15
C SER A 992 24.37 -3.26 24.45
N LEU A 993 24.67 -2.92 25.71
CA LEU A 993 26.01 -2.53 26.14
C LEU A 993 27.08 -3.61 25.92
N ARG A 994 26.73 -4.88 26.10
CA ARG A 994 27.65 -6.00 25.84
C ARG A 994 27.99 -6.08 24.35
N ARG A 995 27.00 -5.93 23.48
CA ARG A 995 27.17 -5.97 22.02
C ARG A 995 27.91 -4.73 21.51
N VAL A 996 27.64 -3.56 22.08
CA VAL A 996 28.40 -2.33 21.82
C VAL A 996 29.88 -2.54 22.15
N SER A 997 30.19 -3.07 23.34
CA SER A 997 31.57 -3.38 23.74
C SER A 997 32.25 -4.40 22.81
N ASP A 998 31.57 -5.52 22.50
CA ASP A 998 32.12 -6.57 21.64
C ASP A 998 32.36 -6.06 20.20
N PHE A 999 31.50 -5.18 19.68
CA PHE A 999 31.73 -4.55 18.38
C PHE A 999 32.97 -3.65 18.42
N LEU A 1000 33.09 -2.76 19.41
CA LEU A 1000 34.24 -1.87 19.56
C LEU A 1000 35.54 -2.67 19.71
N ASP A 1001 35.56 -3.72 20.54
CA ASP A 1001 36.73 -4.58 20.72
C ASP A 1001 37.18 -5.23 19.42
N ARG A 1002 36.23 -5.71 18.61
CA ARG A 1002 36.50 -6.31 17.29
C ARG A 1002 36.92 -5.27 16.25
N LEU A 1003 36.28 -4.10 16.23
CA LEU A 1003 36.62 -2.98 15.34
C LEU A 1003 38.06 -2.55 15.55
N TYR A 1004 38.44 -2.26 16.80
CA TYR A 1004 39.79 -1.84 17.12
C TYR A 1004 40.82 -2.99 17.07
N ALA A 1005 40.39 -4.26 16.99
CA ALA A 1005 41.30 -5.38 16.67
C ALA A 1005 41.83 -5.31 15.24
N LEU A 1006 41.12 -4.63 14.34
CA LEU A 1006 41.53 -4.43 12.96
C LEU A 1006 42.44 -3.21 12.80
N ALA A 1007 42.65 -2.42 13.85
CA ALA A 1007 43.50 -1.24 13.79
C ALA A 1007 44.96 -1.63 13.64
N THR A 1008 45.73 -0.83 12.91
CA THR A 1008 47.17 -1.02 12.73
C THR A 1008 47.88 0.32 12.95
N PRO A 1009 49.22 0.38 13.04
CA PRO A 1009 49.94 1.66 13.09
C PRO A 1009 49.64 2.60 11.91
N GLU A 1010 49.02 2.06 10.87
CA GLU A 1010 48.74 2.70 9.59
C GLU A 1010 47.24 2.86 9.29
N LEU A 1011 46.36 2.29 10.14
CA LEU A 1011 44.91 2.21 9.94
C LEU A 1011 44.22 2.55 11.26
N HIS A 1012 43.47 3.64 11.24
CA HIS A 1012 42.83 4.19 12.43
C HIS A 1012 41.31 4.25 12.25
N PHE A 1013 40.59 4.06 13.36
CA PHE A 1013 39.15 4.18 13.41
C PHE A 1013 38.71 5.29 14.35
N ARG A 1014 37.68 6.00 13.92
CA ARG A 1014 36.91 6.93 14.70
C ARG A 1014 35.59 6.25 15.08
N ALA A 1015 35.19 6.31 16.34
CA ALA A 1015 33.86 5.85 16.76
C ALA A 1015 33.18 6.81 17.72
N LEU A 1016 31.86 6.90 17.60
CA LEU A 1016 30.98 7.69 18.45
C LEU A 1016 29.92 6.77 19.02
N VAL A 1017 29.78 6.71 20.34
CA VAL A 1017 28.76 5.92 21.03
C VAL A 1017 27.76 6.84 21.70
N VAL A 1018 26.47 6.67 21.39
CA VAL A 1018 25.40 7.57 21.84
C VAL A 1018 24.20 6.76 22.34
N PRO A 1019 23.70 7.03 23.56
CA PRO A 1019 22.39 6.55 24.00
C PRO A 1019 21.29 7.10 23.08
N CYS A 1020 20.39 6.23 22.62
CA CYS A 1020 19.30 6.63 21.74
C CYS A 1020 18.28 7.56 22.40
N ASP A 1021 18.33 7.75 23.72
CA ASP A 1021 17.50 8.67 24.49
C ASP A 1021 18.23 9.97 24.89
N ALA A 1022 19.49 10.17 24.49
CA ALA A 1022 20.34 11.29 24.92
C ALA A 1022 19.79 12.70 24.61
N PHE A 1023 18.77 12.80 23.75
CA PHE A 1023 18.14 14.05 23.36
C PHE A 1023 16.64 14.11 23.69
N ASN A 1024 16.13 13.26 24.59
CA ASN A 1024 14.70 13.10 24.91
C ASN A 1024 13.82 12.78 23.69
N SER A 1025 14.41 12.25 22.62
CA SER A 1025 13.71 11.80 21.42
C SER A 1025 13.94 10.30 21.30
N PRO A 1026 12.89 9.45 21.25
CA PRO A 1026 13.07 8.04 21.00
C PRO A 1026 13.61 7.83 19.58
N VAL A 1027 14.48 6.84 19.42
CA VAL A 1027 15.00 6.40 18.13
C VAL A 1027 14.41 5.04 17.83
N PHE A 1028 13.75 4.90 16.70
CA PHE A 1028 13.02 3.69 16.34
C PHE A 1028 13.00 3.46 14.84
N ARG A 1029 12.66 2.25 14.43
CA ARG A 1029 12.43 1.87 13.04
C ARG A 1029 11.09 1.16 12.93
N LEU A 1030 10.28 1.53 11.96
CA LEU A 1030 9.04 0.81 11.65
C LEU A 1030 9.40 -0.47 10.88
N PHE A 1031 8.73 -1.60 11.14
CA PHE A 1031 9.09 -2.89 10.51
C PHE A 1031 9.09 -2.84 8.97
N HIS A 1032 8.29 -1.95 8.38
CA HIS A 1032 8.18 -1.74 6.92
C HIS A 1032 9.06 -0.60 6.38
N LYS A 1033 9.82 0.10 7.23
CA LYS A 1033 10.74 1.18 6.83
C LYS A 1033 12.19 0.75 7.03
N ILE A 1034 13.03 1.18 6.09
CA ILE A 1034 14.50 1.07 6.15
C ILE A 1034 15.15 2.25 6.88
N GLU A 1035 14.40 3.32 7.13
CA GLU A 1035 14.90 4.49 7.84
C GLU A 1035 14.71 4.36 9.34
N VAL A 1036 15.70 4.82 10.10
CA VAL A 1036 15.61 4.97 11.55
C VAL A 1036 15.09 6.36 11.84
N ASP A 1037 13.89 6.45 12.40
CA ASP A 1037 13.17 7.67 12.74
C ASP A 1037 13.63 8.24 14.09
N GLY A 1038 13.56 9.58 14.21
CA GLY A 1038 14.00 10.33 15.39
C GLY A 1038 14.52 11.73 15.03
N THR A 1039 13.66 12.62 14.52
CA THR A 1039 14.07 13.91 13.93
C THR A 1039 14.98 14.74 14.84
N GLN A 1040 14.57 14.94 16.10
CA GLN A 1040 15.38 15.69 17.07
C GLN A 1040 16.70 14.96 17.38
N TYR A 1041 16.68 13.63 17.44
CA TYR A 1041 17.88 12.84 17.65
C TYR A 1041 18.92 13.08 16.54
N TRP A 1042 18.52 13.01 15.28
CA TRP A 1042 19.40 13.24 14.13
C TRP A 1042 19.94 14.66 14.06
N GLU A 1043 19.09 15.67 14.32
CA GLU A 1043 19.49 17.07 14.34
C GLU A 1043 20.56 17.34 15.41
N HIS A 1044 20.36 16.87 16.64
CA HIS A 1044 21.34 17.02 17.72
C HIS A 1044 22.61 16.18 17.48
N LEU A 1045 22.47 14.95 16.97
CA LEU A 1045 23.61 14.07 16.66
C LEU A 1045 24.57 14.70 15.64
N SER A 1046 24.03 15.37 14.60
CA SER A 1046 24.84 16.06 13.59
C SER A 1046 25.81 17.08 14.20
N ARG A 1047 25.43 17.71 15.31
CA ARG A 1047 26.23 18.70 16.02
C ARG A 1047 27.23 18.06 16.97
N VAL A 1048 26.87 16.94 17.60
CA VAL A 1048 27.82 16.12 18.36
C VAL A 1048 28.94 15.63 17.47
N MET A 1049 28.65 15.14 16.25
CA MET A 1049 29.67 14.73 15.29
C MET A 1049 30.61 15.89 14.87
N LYS A 1050 30.06 17.10 14.70
CA LYS A 1050 30.87 18.31 14.46
C LYS A 1050 31.80 18.63 15.64
N GLN A 1051 31.33 18.46 16.88
CA GLN A 1051 32.16 18.69 18.07
C GLN A 1051 33.23 17.61 18.26
N MET A 1052 32.90 16.35 17.95
CA MET A 1052 33.88 15.26 17.92
C MET A 1052 35.07 15.58 17.01
N THR A 1053 34.79 16.07 15.80
CA THR A 1053 35.83 16.44 14.83
C THR A 1053 36.77 17.51 15.40
N LYS A 1054 36.23 18.54 16.09
CA LYS A 1054 37.03 19.58 16.74
C LYS A 1054 37.88 19.04 17.90
N LEU A 1055 37.31 18.17 18.73
CA LEU A 1055 38.04 17.56 19.86
C LEU A 1055 39.21 16.71 19.38
N GLU A 1056 39.04 15.98 18.28
CA GLU A 1056 40.12 15.18 17.69
C GLU A 1056 41.25 16.04 17.10
N GLU A 1057 40.91 17.15 16.43
CA GLU A 1057 41.90 18.12 15.95
C GLU A 1057 42.76 18.68 17.10
N MET A 1058 42.14 18.93 18.26
CA MET A 1058 42.84 19.44 19.45
C MET A 1058 43.72 18.39 20.15
N HIS A 1059 43.36 17.10 20.07
CA HIS A 1059 43.99 16.03 20.86
C HIS A 1059 44.81 15.02 20.03
N SER A 1060 45.23 15.41 18.82
CA SER A 1060 46.07 14.68 17.84
C SER A 1060 45.36 13.59 17.03
N ALA A 1061 44.96 13.94 15.80
CA ALA A 1061 44.17 13.19 14.82
C ALA A 1061 44.79 11.92 14.18
N ASP A 1062 45.92 11.40 14.68
CA ASP A 1062 46.61 10.21 14.14
C ASP A 1062 46.49 8.97 15.05
N ARG A 1063 45.39 8.87 15.80
CA ARG A 1063 45.14 7.73 16.70
C ARG A 1063 43.69 7.28 16.64
N ASN A 1064 43.47 6.04 17.03
CA ASN A 1064 42.13 5.51 17.28
C ASN A 1064 41.44 6.31 18.38
N GLY A 1065 40.24 6.81 18.09
CA GLY A 1065 39.47 7.65 19.00
C GLY A 1065 38.05 7.16 19.17
N ILE A 1066 37.56 7.14 20.41
CA ILE A 1066 36.15 6.90 20.75
C ILE A 1066 35.62 8.08 21.56
N LEU A 1067 34.59 8.75 21.05
CA LEU A 1067 33.79 9.70 21.82
C LEU A 1067 32.56 8.97 22.38
N VAL A 1068 32.38 9.00 23.70
CA VAL A 1068 31.22 8.42 24.37
C VAL A 1068 30.37 9.55 24.94
N LEU A 1069 29.12 9.66 24.48
CA LEU A 1069 28.14 10.58 25.04
C LEU A 1069 27.48 9.89 26.25
N ASP A 1070 27.50 10.55 27.40
CA ASP A 1070 27.18 10.06 28.76
C ASP A 1070 28.38 9.46 29.54
N LYS A 1071 28.68 10.05 30.72
CA LYS A 1071 29.78 9.61 31.60
C LYS A 1071 29.57 8.23 32.23
N ARG A 1072 28.31 7.85 32.52
CA ARG A 1072 28.00 6.54 33.10
C ARG A 1072 28.24 5.46 32.04
N LEU A 1073 27.80 5.71 30.82
CA LEU A 1073 28.09 4.86 29.66
C LEU A 1073 29.60 4.70 29.45
N ALA A 1074 30.36 5.79 29.49
CA ALA A 1074 31.82 5.75 29.34
C ALA A 1074 32.48 4.89 30.43
N THR A 1075 32.06 5.04 31.68
CA THR A 1075 32.57 4.23 32.81
C THR A 1075 32.25 2.75 32.64
N ASP A 1076 31.04 2.41 32.19
CA ASP A 1076 30.61 1.04 32.01
C ASP A 1076 31.27 0.36 30.80
N LEU A 1077 31.55 1.11 29.73
CA LEU A 1077 32.35 0.63 28.60
C LEU A 1077 33.81 0.42 28.99
N ALA A 1078 34.42 1.34 29.73
CA ALA A 1078 35.79 1.23 30.22
C ALA A 1078 36.00 0.00 31.13
N ARG A 1079 34.98 -0.40 31.90
CA ARG A 1079 35.02 -1.65 32.69
C ARG A 1079 34.96 -2.91 31.83
N ARG A 1080 34.38 -2.84 30.64
CA ARG A 1080 34.07 -4.00 29.79
C ARG A 1080 35.06 -4.19 28.64
N SER A 1081 35.65 -3.13 28.13
CA SER A 1081 36.66 -3.15 27.06
C SER A 1081 38.03 -2.78 27.64
N PRO A 1082 38.95 -3.75 27.80
CA PRO A 1082 40.31 -3.52 28.30
C PRO A 1082 41.18 -2.65 27.38
N ARG A 1083 40.70 -2.34 26.16
CA ARG A 1083 41.43 -1.61 25.12
C ARG A 1083 41.26 -0.10 25.19
N LEU A 1084 40.35 0.41 26.02
CA LEU A 1084 40.23 1.84 26.30
C LEU A 1084 41.45 2.31 27.10
N ALA A 1085 42.54 2.63 26.40
CA ALA A 1085 43.89 2.73 26.94
C ALA A 1085 44.15 4.01 27.78
N LYS A 1086 43.53 5.14 27.41
CA LYS A 1086 43.70 6.42 28.13
C LYS A 1086 42.59 7.41 27.81
N ARG A 1087 41.96 7.98 28.84
CA ARG A 1087 41.03 9.11 28.69
C ARG A 1087 41.82 10.39 28.40
N VAL A 1088 41.46 11.10 27.32
CA VAL A 1088 42.19 12.30 26.85
C VAL A 1088 41.40 13.59 26.99
N TRP A 1089 40.07 13.52 27.11
CA TRP A 1089 39.21 14.67 27.38
C TRP A 1089 37.91 14.26 28.09
N GLU A 1090 37.38 15.14 28.94
CA GLU A 1090 36.09 15.02 29.64
C GLU A 1090 35.45 16.42 29.71
N GLY A 1091 34.17 16.54 29.34
CA GLY A 1091 33.45 17.82 29.37
C GLY A 1091 32.01 17.70 28.87
N ASP A 1092 31.28 18.81 28.81
CA ASP A 1092 29.91 18.85 28.28
C ASP A 1092 29.91 19.27 26.81
N ILE A 1093 29.07 18.62 26.01
CA ILE A 1093 28.76 19.00 24.63
C ILE A 1093 27.40 19.70 24.62
N GLU A 1094 27.41 20.98 24.26
CA GLU A 1094 26.19 21.80 24.13
C GLU A 1094 25.66 21.80 22.69
N THR A 1095 24.35 21.64 22.55
CA THR A 1095 23.64 21.65 21.27
C THR A 1095 22.37 22.52 21.37
N GLU A 1096 22.10 23.41 20.40
CA GLU A 1096 21.02 24.41 20.48
C GLU A 1096 20.06 24.39 19.27
N ILE A 1097 18.81 23.90 19.42
CA ILE A 1097 17.79 23.86 18.33
C ILE A 1097 16.66 24.83 18.66
N ALA A 1098 16.34 25.77 17.77
CA ALA A 1098 15.18 26.66 17.89
C ALA A 1098 15.03 27.32 19.28
N GLY A 1099 16.14 27.70 19.92
CA GLY A 1099 16.19 28.29 21.25
C GLY A 1099 16.19 27.31 22.44
N SER A 1100 16.15 25.99 22.19
CA SER A 1100 16.33 24.96 23.23
C SER A 1100 17.80 24.53 23.33
N GLN A 1101 18.43 24.79 24.49
CA GLN A 1101 19.79 24.35 24.78
C GLN A 1101 19.79 22.99 25.49
N LYS A 1102 20.59 22.05 24.97
CA LYS A 1102 20.83 20.73 25.55
C LYS A 1102 22.31 20.53 25.82
N LYS A 1103 22.66 20.20 27.07
CA LYS A 1103 24.02 19.84 27.50
C LYS A 1103 24.07 18.35 27.79
N ASN A 1104 24.99 17.65 27.15
CA ASN A 1104 25.25 16.24 27.39
C ASN A 1104 26.71 16.05 27.79
N SER A 1105 26.96 15.39 28.92
CA SER A 1105 28.31 15.05 29.33
C SER A 1105 28.94 14.07 28.35
N ALA A 1106 30.23 14.21 28.05
CA ALA A 1106 30.94 13.38 27.09
C ALA A 1106 32.39 13.11 27.54
N GLU A 1107 32.94 11.99 27.08
CA GLU A 1107 34.34 11.64 27.30
C GLU A 1107 34.99 11.16 25.99
N LEU A 1108 36.17 11.68 25.68
CA LEU A 1108 36.98 11.23 24.55
C LEU A 1108 38.10 10.32 25.06
N TRP A 1109 38.18 9.13 24.48
CA TRP A 1109 39.13 8.09 24.82
C TRP A 1109 40.06 7.82 23.64
N SER A 1110 41.35 7.70 23.91
CA SER A 1110 42.31 7.13 22.96
C SER A 1110 42.42 5.63 23.19
N VAL A 1111 42.36 4.85 22.12
CA VAL A 1111 42.41 3.37 22.12
C VAL A 1111 43.78 2.87 21.73
#